data_AF-B9LWN3-F1
#
_entry.id   AF-B9LWN3-F1
#
_cell.length_a   1.000
_cell.length_b   1.000
_cell.length_c   1.000
_cell.angle_alpha   90.00
_cell.angle_beta   90.00
_cell.angle_gamma   90.00
#
_symmetry.space_group_name_H-M   'P 1'
#
loop_
_entity.id
_entity.type
_entity.pdbx_description
1 polymer ?
#
loop_
_entity_poly.entity_id
_entity_poly.type
_entity_poly.pdbx_seq_one_letter_code
_entity_poly.pdbx_strand_id
1 'polypeptide(L)'
;MPNYEDYLEHFFDNAEASIREGKGQELSDNLSHIAELIHELIDKEVDSKRQFRSNYAFCRRQYIQLYDTVLENGADEDLRTSIIDSISAITNYSRQANDIEAFDQLLNSITSCYRQSYPQPGFDDAVGNIFERYSHIQHGVTQNFEDVDSVDRLAKSQEIIDTLLQYYRELWRWSIENGCKESIKRLHHNLDDVRAFERAQYLPIGTPESEYNEDFLDQKQEIANTFRKRIQIQKFAGYSWGYNLYVKGIISEEEFIEELLQKYAEQNFSSISSLTETYFEIQSILGEVPYWEEWETNRQLQQSLGPVMTSMGTNSWIPSFYLAFSLYLFDEDTQENFSNSTPEELPFPTGSKERIEINSLRDAIEGFEDDYPLDFLLDDQTDINDRIEKLSEILNRAHSYAEKQDIMRMRNHPIESEYVDSWEKEVNDQFDSSCLLRQALKEIGLLKQKPFPPDLDGIKVSVGYPRKRNFVPEEAVHKSPTGNFRSILDDYREYVLRRLTLEEHTVDTVDELLDEIEDQVERRDPSVILFKTGEHRRKLLEDDRFTHGSDFPNSHHTFLDIPVLTEPTETYNALLLLENESHGVEFVEDDIVFNLEATPGEEAEVIDMPNKPLESIPYTNAPHDFVEMEVRLRGYIQTEELDGVRFQINSEVPE
;
A
#
# COMPACT_ATOMS: atom_id res chain seq x y z
N MET A 1 -0.63 -28.62 45.26
CA MET A 1 -1.73 -29.34 44.57
C MET A 1 -1.08 -30.28 43.59
N PRO A 2 -1.58 -31.52 43.39
CA PRO A 2 -1.17 -32.32 42.23
C PRO A 2 -1.31 -31.46 40.98
N ASN A 3 -0.41 -31.60 40.01
CA ASN A 3 -0.53 -30.83 38.77
C ASN A 3 -1.83 -31.28 38.10
N TYR A 4 -2.75 -30.36 37.80
CA TYR A 4 -4.06 -30.72 37.25
C TYR A 4 -3.91 -31.46 35.91
N GLU A 5 -2.82 -31.17 35.20
CA GLU A 5 -2.37 -31.89 34.01
C GLU A 5 -2.15 -33.39 34.30
N ASP A 6 -1.48 -33.77 35.39
CA ASP A 6 -1.27 -35.19 35.76
C ASP A 6 -2.61 -35.92 35.97
N TYR A 7 -3.63 -35.19 36.44
CA TYR A 7 -4.97 -35.75 36.65
C TYR A 7 -5.71 -35.93 35.32
N LEU A 8 -5.67 -34.93 34.43
CA LEU A 8 -6.22 -35.04 33.07
C LEU A 8 -5.50 -36.13 32.27
N GLU A 9 -4.17 -36.21 32.35
CA GLU A 9 -3.33 -37.21 31.67
C GLU A 9 -3.79 -38.62 32.01
N HIS A 10 -4.07 -38.91 33.28
CA HIS A 10 -4.61 -40.22 33.67
C HIS A 10 -5.93 -40.59 32.98
N PHE A 11 -6.84 -39.63 32.73
CA PHE A 11 -8.08 -39.91 31.99
C PHE A 11 -7.84 -40.05 30.49
N PHE A 12 -6.94 -39.27 29.92
CA PHE A 12 -6.51 -39.42 28.52
C PHE A 12 -5.85 -40.80 28.30
N ASP A 13 -4.97 -41.24 29.18
CA ASP A 13 -4.35 -42.58 29.14
C ASP A 13 -5.39 -43.70 29.19
N ASN A 14 -6.42 -43.56 30.04
CA ASN A 14 -7.50 -44.54 30.14
C ASN A 14 -8.40 -44.54 28.89
N ALA A 15 -8.63 -43.37 28.29
CA ALA A 15 -9.33 -43.25 27.01
C ALA A 15 -8.54 -43.93 25.88
N GLU A 16 -7.21 -43.71 25.83
CA GLU A 16 -6.31 -44.35 24.87
C GLU A 16 -6.31 -45.89 25.02
N ALA A 17 -6.24 -46.38 26.26
CA ALA A 17 -6.36 -47.82 26.56
C ALA A 17 -7.71 -48.38 26.10
N SER A 18 -8.81 -47.65 26.32
CA SER A 18 -10.16 -48.05 25.89
C SER A 18 -10.27 -48.16 24.37
N ILE A 19 -9.61 -47.28 23.61
CA ILE A 19 -9.54 -47.35 22.14
C ILE A 19 -8.80 -48.62 21.71
N ARG A 20 -7.61 -48.89 22.27
CA ARG A 20 -6.81 -50.07 21.97
C ARG A 20 -7.52 -51.39 22.28
N GLU A 21 -8.34 -51.38 23.32
CA GLU A 21 -9.13 -52.55 23.75
C GLU A 21 -10.49 -52.67 23.04
N GLY A 22 -10.87 -51.69 22.19
CA GLY A 22 -12.14 -51.68 21.47
C GLY A 22 -13.37 -51.47 22.35
N LYS A 23 -13.22 -50.76 23.48
CA LYS A 23 -14.26 -50.57 24.49
C LYS A 23 -14.93 -49.20 24.39
N GLY A 24 -15.85 -49.05 23.43
CA GLY A 24 -16.50 -47.76 23.15
C GLY A 24 -17.26 -47.13 24.32
N GLN A 25 -17.93 -47.92 25.17
CA GLN A 25 -18.62 -47.36 26.34
C GLN A 25 -17.65 -46.80 27.39
N GLU A 26 -16.55 -47.51 27.66
CA GLU A 26 -15.51 -47.03 28.59
C GLU A 26 -14.82 -45.77 28.05
N LEU A 27 -14.63 -45.69 26.72
CA LEU A 27 -14.16 -44.46 26.07
C LEU A 27 -15.13 -43.29 26.30
N SER A 28 -16.42 -43.48 26.05
CA SER A 28 -17.43 -42.43 26.24
C SER A 28 -17.47 -41.94 27.69
N ASP A 29 -17.39 -42.85 28.67
CA ASP A 29 -17.39 -42.50 30.08
C ASP A 29 -16.12 -41.70 30.43
N ASN A 30 -14.95 -42.11 29.95
CA ASN A 30 -13.69 -41.38 30.15
C ASN A 30 -13.72 -39.98 29.52
N LEU A 31 -14.23 -39.85 28.29
CA LEU A 31 -14.37 -38.57 27.60
C LEU A 31 -15.35 -37.62 28.29
N SER A 32 -16.43 -38.15 28.89
CA SER A 32 -17.35 -37.35 29.71
C SER A 32 -16.66 -36.78 30.95
N HIS A 33 -15.85 -37.60 31.64
CA HIS A 33 -15.09 -37.12 32.80
C HIS A 33 -14.03 -36.08 32.41
N ILE A 34 -13.36 -36.25 31.26
CA ILE A 34 -12.42 -35.25 30.73
C ILE A 34 -13.16 -33.92 30.48
N ALA A 35 -14.34 -33.96 29.86
CA ALA A 35 -15.13 -32.76 29.60
C ALA A 35 -15.57 -32.04 30.88
N GLU A 36 -16.05 -32.78 31.88
CA GLU A 36 -16.41 -32.23 33.19
C GLU A 36 -15.23 -31.54 33.88
N LEU A 37 -14.05 -32.16 33.83
CA LEU A 37 -12.83 -31.59 34.40
C LEU A 37 -12.44 -30.29 33.67
N ILE A 38 -12.47 -30.28 32.33
CA ILE A 38 -12.14 -29.07 31.58
C ILE A 38 -13.17 -27.96 31.82
N HIS A 39 -14.46 -28.27 31.98
CA HIS A 39 -15.46 -27.27 32.38
C HIS A 39 -15.14 -26.66 33.75
N GLU A 40 -14.79 -27.49 34.74
CA GLU A 40 -14.39 -27.00 36.06
C GLU A 40 -13.14 -26.11 36.01
N LEU A 41 -12.21 -26.35 35.08
CA LEU A 41 -11.04 -25.50 34.88
C LEU A 41 -11.45 -24.12 34.38
N ILE A 42 -12.26 -24.09 33.32
CA ILE A 42 -12.77 -22.87 32.71
C ILE A 42 -13.50 -22.02 33.78
N ASP A 43 -14.37 -22.64 34.59
CA ASP A 43 -15.09 -21.93 35.65
C ASP A 43 -14.19 -21.34 36.73
N LYS A 44 -13.14 -22.08 37.13
CA LYS A 44 -12.21 -21.64 38.18
C LYS A 44 -11.29 -20.51 37.70
N GLU A 45 -11.01 -20.41 36.41
CA GLU A 45 -10.17 -19.34 35.83
C GLU A 45 -10.89 -18.00 35.72
N VAL A 46 -12.22 -18.01 35.63
CA VAL A 46 -13.05 -16.79 35.61
C VAL A 46 -13.02 -16.07 36.97
N ASP A 47 -12.64 -16.74 38.06
CA ASP A 47 -12.66 -16.17 39.41
C ASP A 47 -11.38 -15.34 39.72
N SER A 48 -11.60 -14.09 40.14
CA SER A 48 -10.67 -12.94 40.29
C SER A 48 -9.29 -13.10 41.00
N LYS A 49 -8.84 -14.31 41.34
CA LYS A 49 -7.56 -14.60 42.03
C LYS A 49 -6.59 -15.35 41.12
N ARG A 50 -6.02 -14.62 40.15
CA ARG A 50 -4.95 -14.99 39.19
C ARG A 50 -3.79 -15.84 39.75
N GLN A 51 -3.96 -17.15 39.93
CA GLN A 51 -2.83 -18.05 40.26
C GLN A 51 -2.85 -19.42 39.55
N PHE A 52 -3.89 -19.74 38.78
CA PHE A 52 -3.92 -20.96 37.98
C PHE A 52 -4.15 -20.57 36.51
N ARG A 53 -3.25 -20.99 35.61
CA ARG A 53 -3.43 -20.94 34.15
C ARG A 53 -3.25 -22.37 33.64
N SER A 54 -4.32 -22.93 33.12
CA SER A 54 -4.37 -24.25 32.53
C SER A 54 -3.72 -24.21 31.16
N ASN A 55 -2.94 -25.25 30.84
CA ASN A 55 -2.32 -25.37 29.54
C ASN A 55 -3.31 -25.99 28.56
N TYR A 56 -4.23 -25.22 27.98
CA TYR A 56 -5.20 -25.78 27.02
C TYR A 56 -4.52 -26.39 25.78
N ALA A 57 -3.28 -25.98 25.47
CA ALA A 57 -2.45 -26.63 24.46
C ALA A 57 -2.05 -28.09 24.83
N PHE A 58 -2.01 -28.45 26.12
CA PHE A 58 -1.90 -29.84 26.55
C PHE A 58 -3.15 -30.63 26.16
N CYS A 59 -4.35 -30.14 26.50
CA CYS A 59 -5.61 -30.78 26.13
C CYS A 59 -5.71 -30.98 24.62
N ARG A 60 -5.36 -29.95 23.82
CA ARG A 60 -5.28 -30.05 22.36
C ARG A 60 -4.39 -31.21 21.91
N ARG A 61 -3.15 -31.28 22.40
CA ARG A 61 -2.21 -32.35 22.02
C ARG A 61 -2.75 -33.73 22.37
N GLN A 62 -3.36 -33.88 23.54
CA GLN A 62 -3.91 -35.17 23.99
C GLN A 62 -5.11 -35.61 23.16
N TYR A 63 -6.03 -34.69 22.83
CA TYR A 63 -7.16 -35.02 21.95
C TYR A 63 -6.72 -35.43 20.55
N ILE A 64 -5.73 -34.74 19.98
CA ILE A 64 -5.11 -35.09 18.70
C ILE A 64 -4.49 -36.50 18.78
N GLN A 65 -3.75 -36.79 19.85
CA GLN A 65 -3.14 -38.12 20.07
C GLN A 65 -4.18 -39.24 20.22
N LEU A 66 -5.29 -38.99 20.92
CA LEU A 66 -6.39 -39.94 20.99
C LEU A 66 -6.97 -40.20 19.60
N TYR A 67 -7.17 -39.15 18.81
CA TYR A 67 -7.69 -39.28 17.46
C TYR A 67 -6.75 -40.06 16.54
N ASP A 68 -5.45 -39.75 16.57
CA ASP A 68 -4.42 -40.52 15.87
C ASP A 68 -4.43 -42.00 16.28
N THR A 69 -4.61 -42.28 17.58
CA THR A 69 -4.71 -43.66 18.08
C THR A 69 -5.95 -44.38 17.51
N VAL A 70 -7.08 -43.70 17.35
CA VAL A 70 -8.27 -44.27 16.69
C VAL A 70 -7.98 -44.58 15.22
N LEU A 71 -7.28 -43.69 14.52
CA LEU A 71 -6.89 -43.88 13.12
C LEU A 71 -5.92 -45.06 12.94
N GLU A 72 -4.86 -45.14 13.76
CA GLU A 72 -3.84 -46.20 13.70
C GLU A 72 -4.40 -47.60 13.98
N ASN A 73 -5.40 -47.72 14.86
CA ASN A 73 -6.01 -49.00 15.21
C ASN A 73 -7.09 -49.46 14.22
N GLY A 74 -7.37 -48.70 13.16
CA GLY A 74 -8.43 -49.00 12.20
C GLY A 74 -9.82 -49.04 12.85
N ALA A 75 -9.99 -48.24 13.90
CA ALA A 75 -11.12 -48.32 14.81
C ALA A 75 -12.40 -47.66 14.25
N ASP A 76 -13.55 -48.12 14.76
CA ASP A 76 -14.92 -47.86 14.28
C ASP A 76 -15.31 -46.36 14.28
N GLU A 77 -16.23 -45.99 13.40
CA GLU A 77 -16.75 -44.63 13.21
C GLU A 77 -17.25 -44.00 14.52
N ASP A 78 -17.94 -44.80 15.33
CA ASP A 78 -18.50 -44.41 16.63
C ASP A 78 -17.45 -43.85 17.60
N LEU A 79 -16.21 -44.35 17.53
CA LEU A 79 -15.12 -43.91 18.40
C LEU A 79 -14.57 -42.56 17.95
N ARG A 80 -14.47 -42.33 16.64
CA ARG A 80 -14.09 -41.03 16.08
C ARG A 80 -15.12 -39.97 16.47
N THR A 81 -16.40 -40.31 16.33
CA THR A 81 -17.52 -39.45 16.69
C THR A 81 -17.52 -39.09 18.17
N SER A 82 -17.26 -40.05 19.06
CA SER A 82 -17.20 -39.80 20.51
C SER A 82 -16.13 -38.76 20.89
N ILE A 83 -14.96 -38.82 20.25
CA ILE A 83 -13.87 -37.85 20.50
C ILE A 83 -14.27 -36.46 20.01
N ILE A 84 -14.78 -36.37 18.77
CA ILE A 84 -15.22 -35.09 18.18
C ILE A 84 -16.35 -34.46 19.00
N ASP A 85 -17.29 -35.26 19.50
CA ASP A 85 -18.40 -34.83 20.35
C ASP A 85 -17.90 -34.26 21.68
N SER A 86 -16.93 -34.92 22.31
CA SER A 86 -16.28 -34.43 23.54
C SER A 86 -15.62 -33.07 23.31
N ILE A 87 -14.80 -32.93 22.26
CA ILE A 87 -14.12 -31.65 21.94
C ILE A 87 -15.15 -30.55 21.65
N SER A 88 -16.19 -30.87 20.86
CA SER A 88 -17.26 -29.91 20.50
C SER A 88 -18.05 -29.44 21.72
N ALA A 89 -18.37 -30.34 22.67
CA ALA A 89 -19.07 -29.97 23.90
C ALA A 89 -18.28 -28.94 24.70
N ILE A 90 -16.98 -29.18 24.89
CA ILE A 90 -16.09 -28.29 25.65
C ILE A 90 -15.87 -26.98 24.90
N THR A 91 -15.75 -27.02 23.57
CA THR A 91 -15.62 -25.81 22.73
C THR A 91 -16.85 -24.92 22.85
N ASN A 92 -18.05 -25.51 22.92
CA ASN A 92 -19.28 -24.73 23.15
C ASN A 92 -19.33 -24.16 24.56
N TYR A 93 -18.82 -24.88 25.55
CA TYR A 93 -18.73 -24.39 26.92
C TYR A 93 -17.76 -23.21 27.05
N SER A 94 -16.55 -23.31 26.50
CA SER A 94 -15.54 -22.23 26.53
C SER A 94 -16.06 -20.95 25.86
N ARG A 95 -16.77 -21.10 24.74
CA ARG A 95 -17.50 -20.02 24.08
C ARG A 95 -18.53 -19.35 25.01
N GLN A 96 -19.36 -20.12 25.71
CA GLN A 96 -20.36 -19.58 26.65
C GLN A 96 -19.70 -18.88 27.84
N ALA A 97 -18.59 -19.43 28.35
CA ALA A 97 -17.79 -18.85 29.42
C ALA A 97 -16.97 -17.63 28.98
N ASN A 98 -16.90 -17.34 27.67
CA ASN A 98 -16.04 -16.31 27.06
C ASN A 98 -14.54 -16.51 27.36
N ASP A 99 -14.09 -17.77 27.43
CA ASP A 99 -12.68 -18.14 27.52
C ASP A 99 -12.12 -18.35 26.11
N ILE A 100 -11.48 -17.31 25.58
CA ILE A 100 -10.95 -17.26 24.21
C ILE A 100 -9.78 -18.23 24.02
N GLU A 101 -8.93 -18.41 25.05
CA GLU A 101 -7.77 -19.31 24.96
C GLU A 101 -8.23 -20.78 24.91
N ALA A 102 -9.19 -21.15 25.75
CA ALA A 102 -9.80 -22.47 25.69
C ALA A 102 -10.56 -22.70 24.37
N PHE A 103 -11.33 -21.70 23.90
CA PHE A 103 -12.04 -21.76 22.62
C PHE A 103 -11.09 -21.99 21.44
N ASP A 104 -10.02 -21.20 21.36
CA ASP A 104 -8.99 -21.32 20.31
C ASP A 104 -8.35 -22.71 20.29
N GLN A 105 -7.84 -23.19 21.42
CA GLN A 105 -7.12 -24.47 21.47
C GLN A 105 -8.02 -25.68 21.18
N LEU A 106 -9.28 -25.64 21.64
CA LEU A 106 -10.22 -26.74 21.43
C LEU A 106 -10.77 -26.75 20.00
N LEU A 107 -11.08 -25.59 19.43
CA LEU A 107 -11.48 -25.49 18.02
C LEU A 107 -10.36 -25.97 17.09
N ASN A 108 -9.11 -25.61 17.41
CA ASN A 108 -7.92 -26.12 16.73
C ASN A 108 -7.82 -27.65 16.78
N SER A 109 -8.22 -28.25 17.90
CA SER A 109 -8.21 -29.72 18.04
C SER A 109 -9.14 -30.35 17.01
N ILE A 110 -10.35 -29.80 16.81
CA ILE A 110 -11.29 -30.28 15.78
C ILE A 110 -10.69 -30.11 14.37
N THR A 111 -10.12 -28.95 14.06
CA THR A 111 -9.46 -28.70 12.76
C THR A 111 -8.30 -29.66 12.50
N SER A 112 -7.51 -29.93 13.55
CA SER A 112 -6.36 -30.83 13.46
C SER A 112 -6.80 -32.28 13.24
N CYS A 113 -7.85 -32.73 13.93
CA CYS A 113 -8.44 -34.04 13.68
C CYS A 113 -8.92 -34.15 12.23
N TYR A 114 -9.63 -33.14 11.70
CA TYR A 114 -10.04 -33.10 10.28
C TYR A 114 -8.87 -33.27 9.32
N ARG A 115 -7.77 -32.53 9.56
CA ARG A 115 -6.55 -32.63 8.75
C ARG A 115 -5.93 -34.04 8.78
N GLN A 116 -5.95 -34.71 9.93
CA GLN A 116 -5.38 -36.06 10.09
C GLN A 116 -6.24 -37.15 9.46
N SER A 117 -7.55 -36.92 9.35
CA SER A 117 -8.47 -37.89 8.75
C SER A 117 -8.24 -38.12 7.25
N TYR A 118 -7.57 -37.19 6.53
CA TYR A 118 -7.32 -37.31 5.09
C TYR A 118 -5.92 -37.88 4.77
N PRO A 119 -5.74 -38.77 3.76
CA PRO A 119 -6.71 -39.45 2.90
C PRO A 119 -7.13 -40.84 3.42
N GLN A 120 -7.42 -40.99 4.72
CA GLN A 120 -7.64 -42.31 5.29
C GLN A 120 -9.01 -42.91 4.91
N PRO A 121 -9.16 -44.25 4.82
CA PRO A 121 -10.46 -44.89 4.59
C PRO A 121 -11.51 -44.52 5.65
N GLY A 122 -12.77 -44.29 5.23
CA GLY A 122 -13.89 -43.89 6.11
C GLY A 122 -13.97 -42.39 6.39
N PHE A 123 -13.32 -41.57 5.56
CA PHE A 123 -13.28 -40.12 5.69
C PHE A 123 -14.65 -39.46 5.45
N ASP A 124 -15.40 -39.89 4.43
CA ASP A 124 -16.66 -39.24 4.02
C ASP A 124 -17.70 -39.18 5.14
N ASP A 125 -17.79 -40.23 5.98
CA ASP A 125 -18.73 -40.29 7.10
C ASP A 125 -18.27 -39.40 8.28
N ALA A 126 -16.95 -39.39 8.58
CA ALA A 126 -16.37 -38.55 9.63
C ALA A 126 -16.44 -37.04 9.29
N VAL A 127 -16.32 -36.68 8.02
CA VAL A 127 -16.51 -35.31 7.50
C VAL A 127 -17.91 -34.80 7.86
N GLY A 128 -18.93 -35.63 7.71
CA GLY A 128 -20.31 -35.29 8.04
C GLY A 128 -20.45 -34.79 9.48
N ASN A 129 -19.98 -35.59 10.44
CA ASN A 129 -20.06 -35.25 11.87
C ASN A 129 -19.23 -34.01 12.22
N ILE A 130 -17.98 -33.90 11.72
CA ILE A 130 -17.13 -32.72 11.97
C ILE A 130 -17.83 -31.44 11.54
N PHE A 131 -18.39 -31.41 10.33
CA PHE A 131 -19.08 -30.21 9.83
C PHE A 131 -20.40 -29.93 10.53
N GLU A 132 -21.12 -30.94 11.01
CA GLU A 132 -22.29 -30.75 11.89
C GLU A 132 -21.89 -30.08 13.21
N ARG A 133 -20.77 -30.50 13.82
CA ARG A 133 -20.24 -29.84 15.03
C ARG A 133 -19.78 -28.41 14.75
N TYR A 134 -19.11 -28.16 13.63
CA TYR A 134 -18.76 -26.80 13.20
C TYR A 134 -19.97 -25.91 12.98
N SER A 135 -21.03 -26.43 12.35
CA SER A 135 -22.29 -25.70 12.17
C SER A 135 -22.93 -25.36 13.52
N HIS A 136 -22.93 -26.28 14.49
CA HIS A 136 -23.44 -26.01 15.83
C HIS A 136 -22.61 -24.96 16.58
N ILE A 137 -21.28 -25.04 16.52
CA ILE A 137 -20.38 -24.05 17.11
C ILE A 137 -20.63 -22.68 16.50
N GLN A 138 -20.73 -22.61 15.16
CA GLN A 138 -21.01 -21.38 14.45
C GLN A 138 -22.36 -20.77 14.86
N HIS A 139 -23.42 -21.56 14.92
CA HIS A 139 -24.73 -21.09 15.38
C HIS A 139 -24.64 -20.49 16.79
N GLY A 140 -23.88 -21.15 17.69
CA GLY A 140 -23.62 -20.62 19.03
C GLY A 140 -22.81 -19.31 19.03
N VAL A 141 -21.85 -19.15 18.12
CA VAL A 141 -21.07 -17.91 17.95
C VAL A 141 -21.98 -16.78 17.45
N THR A 142 -22.81 -17.06 16.46
CA THR A 142 -23.84 -16.14 15.92
C THR A 142 -24.77 -15.67 17.02
N GLN A 143 -25.34 -16.59 17.79
CA GLN A 143 -26.24 -16.27 18.89
C GLN A 143 -25.54 -15.43 19.97
N ASN A 144 -24.30 -15.77 20.33
CA ASN A 144 -23.52 -14.97 21.29
C ASN A 144 -23.35 -13.53 20.83
N PHE A 145 -23.06 -13.31 19.54
CA PHE A 145 -22.92 -11.99 18.96
C PHE A 145 -24.26 -11.23 19.00
N GLU A 146 -25.37 -11.88 18.67
CA GLU A 146 -26.72 -11.31 18.75
C GLU A 146 -27.08 -10.88 20.17
N ASP A 147 -26.76 -11.71 21.17
CA ASP A 147 -27.09 -11.48 22.58
C ASP A 147 -26.16 -10.47 23.29
N VAL A 148 -25.15 -9.93 22.60
CA VAL A 148 -24.25 -8.92 23.17
C VAL A 148 -24.95 -7.58 23.37
N ASP A 149 -24.82 -7.07 24.60
CA ASP A 149 -25.47 -5.86 25.14
C ASP A 149 -24.49 -4.78 25.65
N SER A 150 -23.18 -5.01 25.52
CA SER A 150 -22.13 -4.12 26.04
C SER A 150 -20.86 -4.14 25.17
N VAL A 151 -20.10 -3.04 25.19
CA VAL A 151 -18.88 -2.86 24.38
C VAL A 151 -17.81 -3.92 24.72
N ASP A 152 -17.60 -4.21 26.01
CA ASP A 152 -16.61 -5.21 26.44
C ASP A 152 -16.97 -6.63 25.95
N ARG A 153 -18.26 -6.98 25.94
CA ARG A 153 -18.74 -8.27 25.41
C ARG A 153 -18.69 -8.30 23.88
N LEU A 154 -18.87 -7.15 23.22
CA LEU A 154 -18.78 -7.01 21.77
C LEU A 154 -17.36 -7.28 21.28
N ALA A 155 -16.36 -6.71 21.94
CA ALA A 155 -14.94 -6.96 21.64
C ALA A 155 -14.60 -8.45 21.78
N LYS A 156 -15.02 -9.10 22.88
CA LYS A 156 -14.80 -10.55 23.06
C LYS A 156 -15.51 -11.40 22.02
N SER A 157 -16.75 -11.06 21.68
CA SER A 157 -17.49 -11.78 20.63
C SER A 157 -16.83 -11.62 19.27
N GLN A 158 -16.22 -10.46 18.99
CA GLN A 158 -15.44 -10.25 17.79
C GLN A 158 -14.19 -11.16 17.75
N GLU A 159 -13.46 -11.30 18.85
CA GLU A 159 -12.31 -12.23 18.94
C GLU A 159 -12.72 -13.70 18.72
N ILE A 160 -13.87 -14.12 19.25
CA ILE A 160 -14.43 -15.46 19.03
C ILE A 160 -14.77 -15.68 17.55
N ILE A 161 -15.39 -14.69 16.89
CA ILE A 161 -15.71 -14.76 15.46
C ILE A 161 -14.43 -14.82 14.63
N ASP A 162 -13.43 -14.00 14.97
CA ASP A 162 -12.16 -13.99 14.24
C ASP A 162 -11.41 -15.33 14.37
N THR A 163 -11.44 -15.93 15.57
CA THR A 163 -10.92 -17.28 15.82
C THR A 163 -11.66 -18.32 14.97
N LEU A 164 -13.00 -18.25 14.92
CA LEU A 164 -13.81 -19.15 14.08
C LEU A 164 -13.44 -19.02 12.60
N LEU A 165 -13.37 -17.78 12.08
CA LEU A 165 -13.03 -17.51 10.69
C LEU A 165 -11.62 -18.01 10.34
N GLN A 166 -10.65 -17.85 11.25
CA GLN A 166 -9.30 -18.39 11.07
C GLN A 166 -9.31 -19.90 10.83
N TYR A 167 -9.98 -20.68 11.68
CA TYR A 167 -10.03 -22.14 11.49
C TYR A 167 -10.87 -22.55 10.28
N TYR A 168 -11.92 -21.80 9.94
CA TYR A 168 -12.63 -21.99 8.68
C TYR A 168 -11.71 -21.78 7.45
N ARG A 169 -10.74 -20.84 7.50
CA ARG A 169 -9.78 -20.62 6.40
C ARG A 169 -8.89 -21.84 6.20
N GLU A 170 -8.42 -22.42 7.29
CA GLU A 170 -7.64 -23.66 7.25
C GLU A 170 -8.46 -24.82 6.69
N LEU A 171 -9.72 -25.00 7.13
CA LEU A 171 -10.60 -26.03 6.55
C LEU A 171 -10.80 -25.84 5.04
N TRP A 172 -11.01 -24.61 4.58
CA TRP A 172 -11.10 -24.29 3.15
C TRP A 172 -9.85 -24.72 2.40
N ARG A 173 -8.68 -24.29 2.89
CA ARG A 173 -7.39 -24.65 2.30
C ARG A 173 -7.21 -26.16 2.20
N TRP A 174 -7.37 -26.88 3.31
CA TRP A 174 -7.19 -28.34 3.37
C TRP A 174 -8.22 -29.09 2.52
N SER A 175 -9.48 -28.65 2.50
CA SER A 175 -10.53 -29.29 1.69
C SER A 175 -10.22 -29.21 0.19
N ILE A 176 -9.70 -28.06 -0.25
CA ILE A 176 -9.33 -27.82 -1.65
C ILE A 176 -8.06 -28.58 -2.03
N GLU A 177 -7.00 -28.51 -1.21
CA GLU A 177 -5.73 -29.23 -1.46
C GLU A 177 -5.94 -30.74 -1.65
N ASN A 178 -7.01 -31.27 -1.06
CA ASN A 178 -7.37 -32.68 -1.05
C ASN A 178 -8.60 -33.02 -1.91
N GLY A 179 -9.13 -32.09 -2.71
CA GLY A 179 -10.24 -32.35 -3.65
C GLY A 179 -11.54 -32.86 -2.99
N CYS A 180 -11.82 -32.53 -1.72
CA CYS A 180 -12.98 -33.09 -1.02
C CYS A 180 -14.28 -32.34 -1.35
N LYS A 181 -15.03 -32.85 -2.34
CA LYS A 181 -16.33 -32.30 -2.81
C LYS A 181 -17.33 -32.03 -1.67
N GLU A 182 -17.56 -33.00 -0.77
CA GLU A 182 -18.53 -32.85 0.33
C GLU A 182 -18.09 -31.80 1.36
N SER A 183 -16.79 -31.67 1.64
CA SER A 183 -16.29 -30.62 2.55
C SER A 183 -16.50 -29.23 1.95
N ILE A 184 -16.21 -29.04 0.66
CA ILE A 184 -16.46 -27.76 -0.04
C ILE A 184 -17.94 -27.40 -0.03
N LYS A 185 -18.80 -28.37 -0.31
CA LYS A 185 -20.25 -28.19 -0.23
C LYS A 185 -20.67 -27.68 1.14
N ARG A 186 -20.19 -28.30 2.24
CA ARG A 186 -20.54 -27.88 3.60
C ARG A 186 -19.96 -26.52 3.95
N LEU A 187 -18.70 -26.27 3.63
CA LEU A 187 -18.02 -24.99 3.86
C LEU A 187 -18.70 -23.83 3.13
N HIS A 188 -19.23 -24.07 1.93
CA HIS A 188 -19.95 -23.07 1.17
C HIS A 188 -21.23 -22.60 1.89
N HIS A 189 -22.03 -23.55 2.42
CA HIS A 189 -23.32 -23.27 3.05
C HIS A 189 -23.22 -22.90 4.53
N ASN A 190 -22.22 -23.41 5.26
CA ASN A 190 -22.13 -23.20 6.70
C ASN A 190 -22.06 -21.70 7.02
N LEU A 191 -21.18 -20.93 6.37
CA LEU A 191 -21.00 -19.50 6.69
C LEU A 191 -22.15 -18.58 6.22
N ASP A 192 -23.22 -19.11 5.60
CA ASP A 192 -24.35 -18.28 5.15
C ASP A 192 -25.17 -17.72 6.33
N ASP A 193 -25.27 -18.44 7.45
CA ASP A 193 -25.95 -17.93 8.66
C ASP A 193 -25.21 -16.71 9.26
N VAL A 194 -23.87 -16.67 9.17
CA VAL A 194 -23.07 -15.51 9.61
C VAL A 194 -23.26 -14.31 8.66
N ARG A 195 -23.78 -14.52 7.44
CA ARG A 195 -24.13 -13.41 6.53
C ARG A 195 -25.46 -12.73 6.90
N ALA A 196 -26.35 -13.38 7.64
CA ALA A 196 -27.73 -12.91 7.87
C ALA A 196 -27.92 -11.76 8.90
N PHE A 197 -26.84 -11.15 9.42
CA PHE A 197 -26.91 -10.09 10.44
C PHE A 197 -27.39 -8.72 9.90
N GLU A 198 -28.60 -8.58 9.38
CA GLU A 198 -29.11 -7.25 8.97
C GLU A 198 -29.76 -6.46 10.12
N ARG A 199 -29.52 -5.14 10.10
CA ARG A 199 -29.90 -4.11 11.10
C ARG A 199 -31.40 -4.05 11.48
N ALA A 200 -32.26 -4.84 10.86
CA ALA A 200 -33.72 -4.75 11.02
C ALA A 200 -34.38 -5.89 11.82
N GLN A 201 -33.66 -6.94 12.23
CA GLN A 201 -34.27 -8.08 12.96
C GLN A 201 -33.80 -8.27 14.42
N TYR A 202 -32.79 -7.54 14.89
CA TYR A 202 -32.09 -7.89 16.13
C TYR A 202 -32.12 -6.77 17.18
N LEU A 203 -33.31 -6.25 17.49
CA LEU A 203 -33.54 -5.72 18.83
C LEU A 203 -33.71 -6.94 19.75
N PRO A 204 -32.86 -7.12 20.79
CA PRO A 204 -33.07 -8.15 21.79
C PRO A 204 -34.54 -8.20 22.22
N ILE A 205 -35.13 -9.40 22.15
CA ILE A 205 -36.53 -9.62 22.52
C ILE A 205 -36.71 -9.18 23.97
N GLY A 206 -37.37 -8.03 24.20
CA GLY A 206 -37.77 -7.58 25.53
C GLY A 206 -37.36 -6.17 25.96
N THR A 207 -36.50 -5.46 25.22
CA THR A 207 -36.10 -4.08 25.57
C THR A 207 -36.76 -3.07 24.62
N PRO A 208 -37.41 -2.00 25.12
CA PRO A 208 -38.00 -0.96 24.27
C PRO A 208 -36.96 -0.29 23.37
N GLU A 209 -37.30 -0.01 22.10
CA GLU A 209 -36.47 0.73 21.13
C GLU A 209 -35.90 2.05 21.70
N SER A 210 -36.61 2.68 22.63
CA SER A 210 -36.23 3.94 23.28
C SER A 210 -35.07 3.84 24.29
N GLU A 211 -34.61 2.63 24.63
CA GLU A 211 -33.55 2.41 25.63
C GLU A 211 -32.20 2.01 25.01
N TYR A 212 -32.11 1.85 23.69
CA TYR A 212 -30.86 1.48 23.04
C TYR A 212 -29.98 2.69 22.73
N ASN A 213 -28.67 2.51 22.96
CA ASN A 213 -27.67 3.45 22.51
C ASN A 213 -27.42 3.25 21.00
N GLU A 214 -27.83 4.21 20.17
CA GLU A 214 -27.65 4.17 18.71
C GLU A 214 -26.18 3.94 18.33
N ASP A 215 -25.23 4.58 19.04
CA ASP A 215 -23.80 4.43 18.76
C ASP A 215 -23.31 2.98 18.92
N PHE A 216 -23.86 2.24 19.89
CA PHE A 216 -23.51 0.84 20.12
C PHE A 216 -24.07 -0.09 19.02
N LEU A 217 -25.30 0.18 18.57
CA LEU A 217 -25.91 -0.57 17.47
C LEU A 217 -25.16 -0.33 16.15
N ASP A 218 -24.69 0.89 15.93
CA ASP A 218 -23.92 1.26 14.75
C ASP A 218 -22.56 0.54 14.74
N GLN A 219 -21.87 0.53 15.89
CA GLN A 219 -20.63 -0.23 16.06
C GLN A 219 -20.83 -1.74 15.83
N LYS A 220 -21.92 -2.32 16.36
CA LYS A 220 -22.25 -3.73 16.17
C LYS A 220 -22.52 -4.04 14.69
N GLN A 221 -23.21 -3.14 13.98
CA GLN A 221 -23.47 -3.29 12.55
C GLN A 221 -22.20 -3.18 11.71
N GLU A 222 -21.29 -2.26 12.04
CA GLU A 222 -20.00 -2.11 11.36
C GLU A 222 -19.15 -3.39 11.50
N ILE A 223 -19.11 -3.97 12.69
CA ILE A 223 -18.44 -5.24 12.95
C ILE A 223 -19.09 -6.37 12.12
N ALA A 224 -20.42 -6.46 12.10
CA ALA A 224 -21.12 -7.44 11.29
C ALA A 224 -20.82 -7.30 9.79
N ASN A 225 -20.83 -6.08 9.26
CA ASN A 225 -20.47 -5.80 7.86
C ASN A 225 -19.02 -6.22 7.57
N THR A 226 -18.10 -5.95 8.49
CA THR A 226 -16.70 -6.36 8.40
C THR A 226 -16.57 -7.88 8.31
N PHE A 227 -17.35 -8.64 9.09
CA PHE A 227 -17.33 -10.10 9.02
C PHE A 227 -17.90 -10.64 7.70
N ARG A 228 -19.01 -10.06 7.18
CA ARG A 228 -19.54 -10.48 5.87
C ARG A 228 -18.51 -10.31 4.77
N LYS A 229 -17.82 -9.17 4.78
CA LYS A 229 -16.73 -8.87 3.85
C LYS A 229 -15.57 -9.86 4.00
N ARG A 230 -15.13 -10.15 5.23
CA ARG A 230 -14.08 -11.15 5.49
C ARG A 230 -14.47 -12.55 4.98
N ILE A 231 -15.73 -12.95 5.12
CA ILE A 231 -16.24 -14.23 4.61
C ILE A 231 -16.24 -14.25 3.07
N GLN A 232 -16.64 -13.16 2.41
CA GLN A 232 -16.58 -13.04 0.95
C GLN A 232 -15.14 -13.16 0.45
N ILE A 233 -14.20 -12.42 1.05
CA ILE A 233 -12.76 -12.49 0.74
C ILE A 233 -12.23 -13.91 0.92
N GLN A 234 -12.65 -14.60 2.00
CA GLN A 234 -12.24 -15.97 2.25
C GLN A 234 -12.76 -16.96 1.21
N LYS A 235 -14.04 -16.84 0.80
CA LYS A 235 -14.58 -17.65 -0.30
C LYS A 235 -13.80 -17.37 -1.60
N PHE A 236 -13.52 -16.10 -1.91
CA PHE A 236 -12.72 -15.70 -3.07
C PHE A 236 -11.32 -16.32 -3.06
N ALA A 237 -10.60 -16.21 -1.93
CA ALA A 237 -9.26 -16.79 -1.76
C ALA A 237 -9.29 -18.32 -1.87
N GLY A 238 -10.32 -18.97 -1.33
CA GLY A 238 -10.54 -20.41 -1.50
C GLY A 238 -10.66 -20.81 -2.97
N TYR A 239 -11.58 -20.20 -3.72
CA TYR A 239 -11.76 -20.50 -5.15
C TYR A 239 -10.50 -20.23 -5.97
N SER A 240 -9.84 -19.10 -5.70
CA SER A 240 -8.57 -18.76 -6.33
C SER A 240 -7.48 -19.79 -6.05
N TRP A 241 -7.46 -20.36 -4.85
CA TRP A 241 -6.50 -21.40 -4.47
C TRP A 241 -6.77 -22.70 -5.21
N GLY A 242 -8.03 -23.11 -5.33
CA GLY A 242 -8.41 -24.29 -6.12
C GLY A 242 -8.05 -24.14 -7.60
N TYR A 243 -8.32 -22.99 -8.18
CA TYR A 243 -7.88 -22.63 -9.53
C TYR A 243 -6.36 -22.73 -9.69
N ASN A 244 -5.59 -22.14 -8.78
CA ASN A 244 -4.12 -22.18 -8.81
C ASN A 244 -3.57 -23.61 -8.74
N LEU A 245 -4.14 -24.46 -7.88
CA LEU A 245 -3.73 -25.86 -7.78
C LEU A 245 -4.07 -26.66 -9.04
N TYR A 246 -5.20 -26.35 -9.69
CA TYR A 246 -5.59 -26.96 -10.95
C TYR A 246 -4.66 -26.56 -12.11
N VAL A 247 -4.38 -25.26 -12.29
CA VAL A 247 -3.46 -24.76 -13.33
C VAL A 247 -2.06 -25.36 -13.18
N LYS A 248 -1.60 -25.57 -11.93
CA LYS A 248 -0.32 -26.23 -11.64
C LYS A 248 -0.35 -27.76 -11.81
N GLY A 249 -1.48 -28.35 -12.22
CA GLY A 249 -1.65 -29.79 -12.41
C GLY A 249 -1.61 -30.61 -11.13
N ILE A 250 -1.88 -30.00 -9.97
CA ILE A 250 -1.86 -30.66 -8.66
C ILE A 250 -3.21 -31.33 -8.42
N ILE A 251 -4.29 -30.62 -8.74
CA ILE A 251 -5.63 -31.18 -8.83
C ILE A 251 -5.86 -31.51 -10.30
N SER A 252 -6.09 -32.77 -10.62
CA SER A 252 -6.36 -33.23 -12.00
C SER A 252 -7.82 -33.60 -12.24
N GLU A 253 -8.66 -33.55 -11.20
CA GLU A 253 -10.07 -33.92 -11.28
C GLU A 253 -10.91 -32.74 -11.79
N GLU A 254 -11.20 -32.72 -13.09
CA GLU A 254 -12.05 -31.68 -13.72
C GLU A 254 -13.42 -31.58 -13.04
N GLU A 255 -14.06 -32.71 -12.69
CA GLU A 255 -15.35 -32.73 -11.99
C GLU A 255 -15.31 -32.00 -10.63
N PHE A 256 -14.16 -31.99 -9.94
CA PHE A 256 -14.02 -31.25 -8.69
C PHE A 256 -13.95 -29.74 -8.94
N ILE A 257 -13.23 -29.33 -9.98
CA ILE A 257 -13.09 -27.92 -10.35
C ILE A 257 -14.39 -27.37 -10.94
N GLU A 258 -15.11 -28.16 -11.73
CA GLU A 258 -16.47 -27.86 -12.17
C GLU A 258 -17.39 -27.60 -10.97
N GLU A 259 -17.42 -28.50 -9.99
CA GLU A 259 -18.22 -28.29 -8.79
C GLU A 259 -17.75 -27.07 -7.97
N LEU A 260 -16.44 -26.86 -7.84
CA LEU A 260 -15.91 -25.72 -7.08
C LEU A 260 -16.24 -24.37 -7.74
N LEU A 261 -16.04 -24.26 -9.05
CA LEU A 261 -16.11 -22.98 -9.76
C LEU A 261 -17.50 -22.72 -10.34
N GLN A 262 -18.02 -23.63 -11.17
CA GLN A 262 -19.31 -23.45 -11.84
C GLN A 262 -20.48 -23.52 -10.85
N LYS A 263 -20.45 -24.42 -9.87
CA LYS A 263 -21.56 -24.53 -8.91
C LYS A 263 -21.42 -23.55 -7.74
N TYR A 264 -20.24 -23.38 -7.16
CA TYR A 264 -20.09 -22.61 -5.91
C TYR A 264 -19.50 -21.22 -6.08
N ALA A 265 -18.47 -21.03 -6.92
CA ALA A 265 -17.92 -19.70 -7.16
C ALA A 265 -18.93 -18.83 -7.92
N GLU A 266 -19.60 -19.36 -8.94
CA GLU A 266 -20.64 -18.66 -9.70
C GLU A 266 -21.83 -18.25 -8.81
N GLN A 267 -22.23 -19.08 -7.84
CA GLN A 267 -23.29 -18.72 -6.89
C GLN A 267 -22.91 -17.56 -5.98
N ASN A 268 -21.64 -17.44 -5.57
CA ASN A 268 -21.19 -16.35 -4.71
C ASN A 268 -20.79 -15.09 -5.50
N PHE A 269 -20.33 -15.27 -6.74
CA PHE A 269 -19.80 -14.24 -7.62
C PHE A 269 -20.46 -14.38 -8.99
N SER A 270 -21.77 -14.16 -9.04
CA SER A 270 -22.61 -14.44 -10.22
C SER A 270 -22.45 -13.42 -11.35
N SER A 271 -21.64 -12.39 -11.14
CA SER A 271 -21.39 -11.35 -12.14
C SER A 271 -19.98 -10.79 -12.00
N ILE A 272 -19.44 -10.28 -13.11
CA ILE A 272 -18.16 -9.57 -13.12
C ILE A 272 -18.18 -8.41 -12.12
N SER A 273 -19.32 -7.75 -11.90
CA SER A 273 -19.46 -6.69 -10.89
C SER A 273 -19.18 -7.19 -9.47
N SER A 274 -19.84 -8.27 -9.05
CA SER A 274 -19.63 -8.85 -7.70
C SER A 274 -18.20 -9.38 -7.50
N LEU A 275 -17.61 -9.93 -8.56
CA LEU A 275 -16.23 -10.42 -8.56
C LEU A 275 -15.23 -9.27 -8.45
N THR A 276 -15.46 -8.20 -9.22
CA THR A 276 -14.60 -7.00 -9.27
C THR A 276 -14.63 -6.24 -7.95
N GLU A 277 -15.81 -6.08 -7.35
CA GLU A 277 -15.94 -5.47 -6.02
C GLU A 277 -15.04 -6.20 -5.00
N THR A 278 -15.16 -7.51 -4.89
CA THR A 278 -14.36 -8.30 -3.94
C THR A 278 -12.87 -8.26 -4.27
N TYR A 279 -12.49 -8.31 -5.55
CA TYR A 279 -11.09 -8.26 -5.98
C TYR A 279 -10.41 -6.94 -5.58
N PHE A 280 -11.01 -5.80 -5.90
CA PHE A 280 -10.43 -4.49 -5.56
C PHE A 280 -10.51 -4.19 -4.06
N GLU A 281 -11.50 -4.74 -3.35
CA GLU A 281 -11.53 -4.70 -1.89
C GLU A 281 -10.32 -5.43 -1.27
N ILE A 282 -9.93 -6.59 -1.80
CA ILE A 282 -8.72 -7.29 -1.36
C ILE A 282 -7.50 -6.38 -1.49
N GLN A 283 -7.36 -5.69 -2.63
CA GLN A 283 -6.24 -4.77 -2.89
C GLN A 283 -6.21 -3.59 -1.89
N SER A 284 -7.38 -3.08 -1.48
CA SER A 284 -7.47 -1.99 -0.50
C SER A 284 -7.03 -2.37 0.91
N ILE A 285 -7.06 -3.67 1.26
CA ILE A 285 -6.73 -4.20 2.60
C ILE A 285 -5.23 -4.52 2.75
N LEU A 286 -4.45 -4.46 1.66
CA LEU A 286 -3.03 -4.86 1.58
C LEU A 286 -2.02 -4.00 2.39
N GLY A 287 -2.48 -3.21 3.37
CA GLY A 287 -1.59 -2.68 4.42
C GLY A 287 -1.01 -3.78 5.32
N GLU A 288 -1.66 -4.94 5.39
CA GLU A 288 -1.20 -6.16 6.08
C GLU A 288 -0.89 -7.28 5.06
N VAL A 289 0.07 -8.15 5.37
CA VAL A 289 0.38 -9.33 4.53
C VAL A 289 -0.85 -10.25 4.54
N PRO A 290 -1.48 -10.54 3.39
CA PRO A 290 -2.66 -11.42 3.38
C PRO A 290 -2.34 -12.82 3.87
N TYR A 291 -3.25 -13.41 4.64
CA TYR A 291 -3.05 -14.74 5.24
C TYR A 291 -2.82 -15.85 4.21
N TRP A 292 -3.32 -15.69 2.97
CA TRP A 292 -3.19 -16.70 1.93
C TRP A 292 -1.83 -16.70 1.23
N GLU A 293 -1.00 -15.66 1.40
CA GLU A 293 0.37 -15.65 0.89
C GLU A 293 1.22 -16.77 1.51
N GLU A 294 0.89 -17.16 2.75
CA GLU A 294 1.54 -18.26 3.42
C GLU A 294 1.09 -19.64 2.91
N TRP A 295 -0.02 -19.74 2.17
CA TRP A 295 -0.56 -21.04 1.76
C TRP A 295 0.40 -21.78 0.82
N GLU A 296 0.84 -21.11 -0.24
CA GLU A 296 1.82 -21.67 -1.17
C GLU A 296 3.15 -21.96 -0.47
N THR A 297 3.63 -21.02 0.36
CA THR A 297 4.87 -21.17 1.12
C THR A 297 4.82 -22.40 2.04
N ASN A 298 3.75 -22.53 2.83
CA ASN A 298 3.54 -23.65 3.74
C ASN A 298 3.43 -24.98 2.98
N ARG A 299 2.78 -24.99 1.80
CA ARG A 299 2.67 -26.19 0.97
C ARG A 299 4.03 -26.62 0.43
N GLN A 300 4.83 -25.69 -0.08
CA GLN A 300 6.18 -25.98 -0.57
C GLN A 300 7.10 -26.47 0.56
N LEU A 301 7.01 -25.86 1.75
CA LEU A 301 7.75 -26.30 2.94
C LEU A 301 7.40 -27.73 3.34
N GLN A 302 6.11 -28.09 3.35
CA GLN A 302 5.65 -29.45 3.65
C GLN A 302 6.15 -30.48 2.62
N GLN A 303 6.33 -30.08 1.35
CA GLN A 303 6.79 -30.97 0.27
C GLN A 303 8.31 -31.03 0.15
N SER A 304 9.04 -30.05 0.70
CA SER A 304 10.50 -29.96 0.58
C SER A 304 11.26 -30.68 1.69
N LEU A 305 12.29 -31.45 1.34
CA LEU A 305 13.29 -31.98 2.27
C LEU A 305 14.53 -31.06 2.41
N GLY A 306 14.44 -29.79 1.97
CA GLY A 306 15.56 -28.85 1.89
C GLY A 306 15.12 -27.39 1.83
N PRO A 307 16.05 -26.41 1.77
CA PRO A 307 15.71 -24.99 1.79
C PRO A 307 14.86 -24.61 0.57
N VAL A 308 13.64 -24.11 0.82
CA VAL A 308 12.71 -23.62 -0.20
C VAL A 308 13.15 -22.25 -0.66
N MET A 309 13.43 -22.12 -1.96
CA MET A 309 13.49 -20.81 -2.63
C MET A 309 12.05 -20.47 -3.03
N THR A 310 11.33 -19.72 -2.20
CA THR A 310 10.06 -19.13 -2.63
C THR A 310 10.38 -18.03 -3.65
N SER A 311 9.83 -18.13 -4.86
CA SER A 311 9.78 -16.97 -5.74
C SER A 311 8.91 -15.93 -5.04
N MET A 312 9.48 -14.78 -4.68
CA MET A 312 8.81 -13.63 -4.04
C MET A 312 7.80 -12.93 -4.99
N GLY A 313 6.98 -13.70 -5.69
CA GLY A 313 5.83 -13.19 -6.42
C GLY A 313 4.62 -13.23 -5.49
N THR A 314 4.53 -12.28 -4.57
CA THR A 314 3.29 -11.97 -3.85
C THR A 314 2.17 -11.81 -4.88
N ASN A 315 1.00 -12.41 -4.66
CA ASN A 315 -0.21 -12.26 -5.47
C ASN A 315 -0.20 -12.80 -6.93
N SER A 316 0.56 -13.81 -7.34
CA SER A 316 0.44 -14.25 -8.76
C SER A 316 -0.88 -14.93 -9.12
N TRP A 317 -1.62 -15.48 -8.14
CA TRP A 317 -2.75 -16.36 -8.41
C TRP A 317 -4.13 -15.74 -8.16
N ILE A 318 -4.23 -14.73 -7.28
CA ILE A 318 -5.47 -13.97 -7.05
C ILE A 318 -5.91 -13.19 -8.32
N PRO A 319 -5.01 -12.43 -8.99
CA PRO A 319 -5.33 -11.75 -10.26
C PRO A 319 -5.60 -12.74 -11.40
N SER A 320 -4.85 -13.85 -11.48
CA SER A 320 -5.09 -14.87 -12.51
C SER A 320 -6.47 -15.53 -12.36
N PHE A 321 -6.89 -15.85 -11.14
CA PHE A 321 -8.25 -16.34 -10.90
C PHE A 321 -9.29 -15.28 -11.27
N TYR A 322 -9.11 -14.02 -10.85
CA TYR A 322 -10.02 -12.93 -11.18
C TYR A 322 -10.23 -12.80 -12.69
N LEU A 323 -9.15 -12.81 -13.48
CA LEU A 323 -9.21 -12.71 -14.94
C LEU A 323 -9.84 -13.95 -15.58
N ALA A 324 -9.40 -15.15 -15.17
CA ALA A 324 -9.94 -16.39 -15.71
C ALA A 324 -11.45 -16.50 -15.43
N PHE A 325 -11.88 -16.23 -14.20
CA PHE A 325 -13.29 -16.31 -13.84
C PHE A 325 -14.10 -15.16 -14.45
N SER A 326 -13.50 -13.99 -14.66
CA SER A 326 -14.14 -12.90 -15.42
C SER A 326 -14.39 -13.31 -16.87
N LEU A 327 -13.41 -13.93 -17.56
CA LEU A 327 -13.59 -14.46 -18.92
C LEU A 327 -14.67 -15.55 -18.99
N TYR A 328 -14.75 -16.41 -17.97
CA TYR A 328 -15.82 -17.39 -17.81
C TYR A 328 -17.20 -16.72 -17.74
N LEU A 329 -17.37 -15.71 -16.87
CA LEU A 329 -18.62 -14.96 -16.69
C LEU A 329 -18.95 -13.99 -17.85
N PHE A 330 -18.01 -13.76 -18.77
CA PHE A 330 -18.15 -12.77 -19.84
C PHE A 330 -18.87 -13.34 -21.08
N ASP A 331 -20.11 -13.75 -20.87
CA ASP A 331 -21.01 -14.26 -21.93
C ASP A 331 -21.47 -13.17 -22.91
N GLU A 332 -22.20 -13.56 -23.96
CA GLU A 332 -22.66 -12.66 -25.03
C GLU A 332 -23.52 -11.51 -24.49
N ASP A 333 -24.42 -11.79 -23.53
CA ASP A 333 -25.29 -10.79 -22.91
C ASP A 333 -24.46 -9.77 -22.11
N THR A 334 -23.47 -10.24 -21.33
CA THR A 334 -22.56 -9.37 -20.57
C THR A 334 -21.67 -8.54 -21.49
N GLN A 335 -21.18 -9.12 -22.58
CA GLN A 335 -20.43 -8.41 -23.62
C GLN A 335 -21.25 -7.29 -24.25
N GLU A 336 -22.49 -7.57 -24.66
CA GLU A 336 -23.38 -6.57 -25.25
C GLU A 336 -23.69 -5.45 -24.23
N ASN A 337 -23.98 -5.82 -22.98
CA ASN A 337 -24.24 -4.87 -21.91
C ASN A 337 -23.03 -3.93 -21.70
N PHE A 338 -21.82 -4.47 -21.50
CA PHE A 338 -20.63 -3.65 -21.25
C PHE A 338 -20.20 -2.82 -22.47
N SER A 339 -20.42 -3.33 -23.67
CA SER A 339 -20.18 -2.58 -24.92
C SER A 339 -21.09 -1.36 -25.02
N ASN A 340 -22.35 -1.49 -24.60
CA ASN A 340 -23.35 -0.42 -24.63
C ASN A 340 -23.32 0.50 -23.39
N SER A 341 -22.70 0.06 -22.29
CA SER A 341 -22.53 0.85 -21.08
C SER A 341 -21.55 2.00 -21.26
N THR A 342 -21.79 3.10 -20.55
CA THR A 342 -20.80 4.15 -20.35
C THR A 342 -19.67 3.66 -19.43
N PRO A 343 -18.45 4.22 -19.50
CA PRO A 343 -17.36 3.81 -18.61
C PRO A 343 -17.70 3.92 -17.11
N GLU A 344 -18.57 4.85 -16.73
CA GLU A 344 -19.11 5.01 -15.37
C GLU A 344 -19.96 3.83 -14.89
N GLU A 345 -20.65 3.18 -15.82
CA GLU A 345 -21.55 2.05 -15.54
C GLU A 345 -20.79 0.72 -15.51
N LEU A 346 -19.52 0.71 -15.95
CA LEU A 346 -18.68 -0.48 -15.86
C LEU A 346 -18.31 -0.77 -14.41
N PRO A 347 -18.14 -2.05 -14.03
CA PRO A 347 -17.88 -2.44 -12.64
C PRO A 347 -16.48 -2.09 -12.12
N PHE A 348 -15.61 -1.52 -12.95
CA PHE A 348 -14.22 -1.27 -12.60
C PHE A 348 -14.07 0.06 -11.86
N PRO A 349 -13.37 0.09 -10.71
CA PRO A 349 -13.16 1.31 -9.96
C PRO A 349 -12.26 2.32 -10.69
N THR A 350 -12.41 3.59 -10.33
CA THR A 350 -11.79 4.72 -11.05
C THR A 350 -10.71 5.45 -10.26
N GLY A 351 -10.36 4.94 -9.08
CA GLY A 351 -9.32 5.54 -8.23
C GLY A 351 -7.91 5.40 -8.80
N SER A 352 -6.98 6.24 -8.32
CA SER A 352 -5.62 6.33 -8.88
C SER A 352 -4.77 5.08 -8.61
N LYS A 353 -4.97 4.41 -7.47
CA LYS A 353 -4.32 3.13 -7.15
C LYS A 353 -4.86 2.02 -8.03
N GLU A 354 -6.18 1.99 -8.18
CA GLU A 354 -6.93 1.01 -8.95
C GLU A 354 -6.60 1.11 -10.44
N ARG A 355 -6.29 2.31 -10.96
CA ARG A 355 -5.79 2.50 -12.34
C ARG A 355 -4.56 1.66 -12.64
N ILE A 356 -3.56 1.66 -11.75
CA ILE A 356 -2.31 0.89 -11.93
C ILE A 356 -2.64 -0.61 -11.98
N GLU A 357 -3.58 -1.04 -11.15
CA GLU A 357 -4.03 -2.42 -11.10
C GLU A 357 -4.79 -2.82 -12.37
N ILE A 358 -5.72 -1.99 -12.87
CA ILE A 358 -6.42 -2.21 -14.15
C ILE A 358 -5.43 -2.35 -15.30
N ASN A 359 -4.38 -1.52 -15.33
CA ASN A 359 -3.33 -1.64 -16.35
C ASN A 359 -2.59 -2.99 -16.25
N SER A 360 -2.28 -3.44 -15.03
CA SER A 360 -1.61 -4.72 -14.79
C SER A 360 -2.50 -5.91 -15.20
N LEU A 361 -3.79 -5.84 -14.91
CA LEU A 361 -4.80 -6.82 -15.33
C LEU A 361 -4.93 -6.90 -16.85
N ARG A 362 -4.92 -5.75 -17.54
CA ARG A 362 -4.91 -5.71 -19.00
C ARG A 362 -3.69 -6.43 -19.56
N ASP A 363 -2.50 -6.17 -19.02
CA ASP A 363 -1.29 -6.79 -19.55
C ASP A 363 -1.26 -8.32 -19.25
N ALA A 364 -1.94 -8.76 -18.18
CA ALA A 364 -2.02 -10.17 -17.80
C ALA A 364 -3.07 -10.98 -18.58
N ILE A 365 -4.10 -10.35 -19.15
CA ILE A 365 -5.18 -11.06 -19.85
C ILE A 365 -4.72 -11.71 -21.16
N GLU A 366 -3.71 -11.12 -21.82
CA GLU A 366 -3.09 -11.66 -23.04
C GLU A 366 -2.45 -13.04 -22.80
N GLY A 367 -2.10 -13.34 -21.54
CA GLY A 367 -1.55 -14.65 -21.15
C GLY A 367 -2.53 -15.82 -21.33
N PHE A 368 -3.81 -15.56 -21.61
CA PHE A 368 -4.85 -16.58 -21.77
C PHE A 368 -5.16 -16.94 -23.25
N GLU A 369 -4.57 -16.26 -24.24
CA GLU A 369 -4.89 -16.47 -25.67
C GLU A 369 -4.56 -17.90 -26.15
N ASP A 370 -3.43 -18.46 -25.69
CA ASP A 370 -2.93 -19.75 -26.16
C ASP A 370 -3.45 -20.95 -25.35
N ASP A 371 -3.74 -20.75 -24.06
CA ASP A 371 -4.06 -21.83 -23.11
C ASP A 371 -4.96 -21.30 -21.98
N TYR A 372 -6.27 -21.24 -22.25
CA TYR A 372 -7.26 -20.82 -21.25
C TYR A 372 -7.59 -21.99 -20.30
N PRO A 373 -7.26 -21.91 -19.00
CA PRO A 373 -7.36 -23.08 -18.12
C PRO A 373 -8.78 -23.59 -17.88
N LEU A 374 -9.80 -22.75 -18.04
CA LEU A 374 -11.20 -23.11 -17.78
C LEU A 374 -11.99 -23.37 -19.06
N ASP A 375 -11.32 -23.68 -20.18
CA ASP A 375 -11.96 -23.96 -21.47
C ASP A 375 -12.98 -25.10 -21.38
N PHE A 376 -12.71 -26.11 -20.55
CA PHE A 376 -13.63 -27.24 -20.31
C PHE A 376 -14.96 -26.85 -19.64
N LEU A 377 -15.07 -25.65 -19.05
CA LEU A 377 -16.32 -25.11 -18.49
C LEU A 377 -17.13 -24.33 -19.52
N LEU A 378 -16.55 -24.03 -20.68
CA LEU A 378 -17.21 -23.27 -21.75
C LEU A 378 -17.88 -24.22 -22.74
N ASP A 379 -18.92 -23.72 -23.40
CA ASP A 379 -19.53 -24.43 -24.52
C ASP A 379 -18.56 -24.45 -25.72
N ASP A 380 -18.55 -25.56 -26.50
CA ASP A 380 -17.72 -25.76 -27.71
C ASP A 380 -17.81 -24.63 -28.76
N GLN A 381 -18.84 -23.78 -28.69
CA GLN A 381 -19.07 -22.66 -29.61
C GLN A 381 -18.47 -21.33 -29.12
N THR A 382 -17.95 -21.31 -27.89
CA THR A 382 -17.39 -20.11 -27.27
C THR A 382 -16.05 -19.77 -27.89
N ASP A 383 -15.92 -18.60 -28.49
CA ASP A 383 -14.63 -18.07 -28.94
C ASP A 383 -13.95 -17.32 -27.79
N ILE A 384 -13.03 -17.99 -27.09
CA ILE A 384 -12.31 -17.40 -25.97
C ILE A 384 -11.43 -16.21 -26.39
N ASN A 385 -10.90 -16.22 -27.62
CA ASN A 385 -10.07 -15.13 -28.12
C ASN A 385 -10.90 -13.86 -28.33
N ASP A 386 -12.12 -14.00 -28.85
CA ASP A 386 -13.08 -12.90 -28.96
C ASP A 386 -13.47 -12.35 -27.57
N ARG A 387 -13.63 -13.21 -26.56
CA ARG A 387 -13.87 -12.77 -25.16
C ARG A 387 -12.68 -11.99 -24.60
N ILE A 388 -11.45 -12.46 -24.84
CA ILE A 388 -10.22 -11.78 -24.41
C ILE A 388 -10.11 -10.41 -25.07
N GLU A 389 -10.31 -10.32 -26.39
CA GLU A 389 -10.26 -9.06 -27.13
C GLU A 389 -11.27 -8.06 -26.56
N LYS A 390 -12.54 -8.45 -26.43
CA LYS A 390 -13.61 -7.58 -25.92
C LYS A 390 -13.40 -7.16 -24.47
N LEU A 391 -13.00 -8.08 -23.58
CA LEU A 391 -12.73 -7.74 -22.18
C LEU A 391 -11.53 -6.80 -22.07
N SER A 392 -10.50 -6.99 -22.91
CA SER A 392 -9.35 -6.09 -23.02
C SER A 392 -9.76 -4.69 -23.48
N GLU A 393 -10.65 -4.58 -24.47
CA GLU A 393 -11.21 -3.31 -24.89
C GLU A 393 -11.98 -2.60 -23.76
N ILE A 394 -12.76 -3.35 -22.98
CA ILE A 394 -13.51 -2.81 -21.84
C ILE A 394 -12.58 -2.36 -20.72
N LEU A 395 -11.54 -3.13 -20.39
CA LEU A 395 -10.50 -2.73 -19.44
C LEU A 395 -9.77 -1.47 -19.92
N ASN A 396 -9.47 -1.36 -21.22
CA ASN A 396 -8.89 -0.16 -21.82
C ASN A 396 -9.81 1.07 -21.70
N ARG A 397 -11.12 0.90 -21.91
CA ARG A 397 -12.12 1.96 -21.72
C ARG A 397 -12.19 2.39 -20.25
N ALA A 398 -12.22 1.43 -19.32
CA ALA A 398 -12.23 1.69 -17.89
C ALA A 398 -10.94 2.40 -17.44
N HIS A 399 -9.77 1.91 -17.86
CA HIS A 399 -8.47 2.54 -17.57
C HIS A 399 -8.41 3.98 -18.10
N SER A 400 -8.79 4.19 -19.36
CA SER A 400 -8.81 5.53 -19.97
C SER A 400 -9.76 6.46 -19.25
N TYR A 401 -10.88 5.95 -18.75
CA TYR A 401 -11.82 6.73 -17.96
C TYR A 401 -11.27 7.09 -16.57
N ALA A 402 -10.70 6.11 -15.86
CA ALA A 402 -10.03 6.32 -14.58
C ALA A 402 -8.89 7.33 -14.71
N GLU A 403 -8.09 7.27 -15.78
CA GLU A 403 -7.04 8.25 -16.08
C GLU A 403 -7.61 9.66 -16.26
N LYS A 404 -8.73 9.80 -16.99
CA LYS A 404 -9.40 11.11 -17.13
C LYS A 404 -9.94 11.63 -15.81
N GLN A 405 -10.59 10.78 -15.01
CA GLN A 405 -11.12 11.16 -13.71
C GLN A 405 -10.01 11.60 -12.76
N ASP A 406 -8.89 10.87 -12.73
CA ASP A 406 -7.74 11.23 -11.92
C ASP A 406 -7.12 12.57 -12.35
N ILE A 407 -6.99 12.81 -13.67
CA ILE A 407 -6.56 14.12 -14.21
C ILE A 407 -7.54 15.22 -13.80
N MET A 408 -8.86 15.01 -13.96
CA MET A 408 -9.86 16.00 -13.57
C MET A 408 -9.85 16.27 -12.07
N ARG A 409 -9.68 15.23 -11.24
CA ARG A 409 -9.52 15.35 -9.80
C ARG A 409 -8.31 16.21 -9.46
N MET A 410 -7.15 15.93 -10.05
CA MET A 410 -5.93 16.72 -9.86
C MET A 410 -6.12 18.18 -10.29
N ARG A 411 -6.74 18.40 -11.45
CA ARG A 411 -7.05 19.75 -11.96
C ARG A 411 -8.00 20.52 -11.05
N ASN A 412 -8.97 19.86 -10.42
CA ASN A 412 -9.94 20.49 -9.53
C ASN A 412 -9.45 20.61 -8.08
N HIS A 413 -8.34 19.93 -7.72
CA HIS A 413 -7.80 19.98 -6.37
C HIS A 413 -7.22 21.37 -6.07
N PRO A 414 -7.47 21.96 -4.88
CA PRO A 414 -6.78 23.18 -4.48
C PRO A 414 -5.27 22.93 -4.32
N ILE A 415 -4.46 23.97 -4.54
CA ILE A 415 -3.04 23.94 -4.22
C ILE A 415 -2.92 23.99 -2.70
N GLU A 416 -2.33 22.96 -2.10
CA GLU A 416 -2.14 22.91 -0.65
C GLU A 416 -0.90 23.68 -0.21
N SER A 417 -1.07 24.56 0.79
CA SER A 417 -0.01 25.45 1.26
C SER A 417 1.19 24.69 1.85
N GLU A 418 0.97 23.54 2.49
CA GLU A 418 2.06 22.73 3.07
C GLU A 418 3.11 22.33 2.03
N TYR A 419 2.69 22.02 0.79
CA TYR A 419 3.63 21.69 -0.29
C TYR A 419 4.35 22.92 -0.83
N VAL A 420 3.69 24.08 -0.86
CA VAL A 420 4.31 25.36 -1.22
C VAL A 420 5.37 25.74 -0.20
N ASP A 421 5.04 25.65 1.10
CA ASP A 421 5.95 25.91 2.22
C ASP A 421 7.16 24.97 2.18
N SER A 422 6.94 23.69 1.87
CA SER A 422 8.03 22.71 1.69
C SER A 422 8.95 23.08 0.52
N TRP A 423 8.40 23.55 -0.59
CA TRP A 423 9.19 24.02 -1.74
C TRP A 423 9.95 25.31 -1.41
N GLU A 424 9.33 26.26 -0.70
CA GLU A 424 9.98 27.50 -0.25
C GLU A 424 11.19 27.19 0.61
N LYS A 425 11.01 26.29 1.58
CA LYS A 425 12.09 25.84 2.44
C LYS A 425 13.23 25.21 1.65
N GLU A 426 12.93 24.28 0.73
CA GLU A 426 13.95 23.58 -0.05
C GLU A 426 14.71 24.53 -0.99
N VAL A 427 14.03 25.50 -1.62
CA VAL A 427 14.68 26.52 -2.46
C VAL A 427 15.63 27.38 -1.62
N ASN A 428 15.21 27.82 -0.42
CA ASN A 428 16.05 28.63 0.46
C ASN A 428 17.25 27.84 1.00
N ASP A 429 17.06 26.59 1.41
CA ASP A 429 18.13 25.69 1.87
C ASP A 429 19.20 25.48 0.78
N GLN A 430 18.78 25.27 -0.46
CA GLN A 430 19.71 25.13 -1.59
C GLN A 430 20.37 26.46 -1.98
N PHE A 431 19.67 27.59 -1.83
CA PHE A 431 20.18 28.91 -2.18
C PHE A 431 21.33 29.38 -1.31
N ASP A 432 21.27 29.13 0.00
CA ASP A 432 22.32 29.57 0.91
C ASP A 432 23.66 28.88 0.64
N SER A 433 23.60 27.60 0.23
CA SER A 433 24.78 26.78 -0.05
C SER A 433 25.32 26.91 -1.48
N SER A 434 24.50 27.29 -2.47
CA SER A 434 24.85 27.14 -3.90
C SER A 434 25.16 28.44 -4.65
N CYS A 435 24.80 29.62 -4.14
CA CYS A 435 25.02 30.89 -4.83
C CYS A 435 26.31 31.60 -4.34
N LEU A 436 27.44 31.36 -5.01
CA LEU A 436 28.72 31.97 -4.62
C LEU A 436 28.75 33.48 -4.88
N LEU A 437 28.05 33.98 -5.92
CA LEU A 437 27.89 35.43 -6.14
C LEU A 437 27.28 36.13 -4.93
N ARG A 438 26.21 35.58 -4.36
CA ARG A 438 25.56 36.14 -3.17
C ARG A 438 26.51 36.16 -1.98
N GLN A 439 27.25 35.09 -1.75
CA GLN A 439 28.25 35.01 -0.67
C GLN A 439 29.35 36.05 -0.87
N ALA A 440 29.88 36.16 -2.08
CA ALA A 440 30.89 37.15 -2.44
C ALA A 440 30.42 38.58 -2.12
N LEU A 441 29.20 38.94 -2.55
CA LEU A 441 28.60 40.26 -2.31
C LEU A 441 28.40 40.57 -0.83
N LYS A 442 28.10 39.56 0.00
CA LYS A 442 27.98 39.74 1.46
C LYS A 442 29.34 40.01 2.10
N GLU A 443 30.34 39.22 1.76
CA GLU A 443 31.68 39.30 2.36
C GLU A 443 32.40 40.61 2.01
N ILE A 444 32.29 41.08 0.76
CA ILE A 444 32.87 42.37 0.33
C ILE A 444 32.01 43.57 0.73
N GLY A 445 30.90 43.35 1.43
CA GLY A 445 30.07 44.41 2.00
C GLY A 445 29.08 45.08 1.04
N LEU A 446 28.99 44.68 -0.24
CA LEU A 446 28.00 45.20 -1.19
C LEU A 446 26.56 44.85 -0.80
N LEU A 447 26.36 43.67 -0.18
CA LEU A 447 25.05 43.16 0.23
C LEU A 447 24.96 43.01 1.76
N LYS A 448 24.03 43.73 2.39
CA LYS A 448 23.77 43.62 3.84
C LYS A 448 22.48 42.84 4.12
N GLN A 449 22.52 42.00 5.15
CA GLN A 449 21.32 41.34 5.67
C GLN A 449 20.70 42.14 6.81
N LYS A 450 19.37 42.26 6.83
CA LYS A 450 18.61 42.93 7.89
C LYS A 450 17.41 42.09 8.33
N PRO A 451 17.05 42.11 9.64
CA PRO A 451 15.80 41.54 10.11
C PRO A 451 14.61 42.51 9.82
N PHE A 452 13.78 42.15 8.84
CA PHE A 452 12.41 42.63 8.54
C PHE A 452 12.13 44.07 8.02
N PRO A 453 11.10 44.22 7.15
CA PRO A 453 9.69 44.38 7.59
C PRO A 453 8.66 43.39 6.98
N PRO A 454 7.43 43.29 7.56
CA PRO A 454 6.45 42.21 7.32
C PRO A 454 5.67 42.22 6.00
N ASP A 455 5.66 43.33 5.28
CA ASP A 455 4.70 43.57 4.21
C ASP A 455 5.40 43.96 2.90
N LEU A 456 6.46 43.22 2.53
CA LEU A 456 7.02 43.33 1.19
C LEU A 456 6.70 42.05 0.44
N ASP A 457 5.88 42.17 -0.61
CA ASP A 457 5.61 41.09 -1.56
C ASP A 457 6.92 40.52 -2.16
N GLY A 458 8.03 41.26 -2.07
CA GLY A 458 9.31 40.87 -2.64
C GLY A 458 9.39 41.19 -4.13
N ILE A 459 10.59 41.15 -4.68
CA ILE A 459 10.83 41.41 -6.10
C ILE A 459 10.79 40.09 -6.86
N LYS A 460 9.94 39.99 -7.88
CA LYS A 460 9.90 38.86 -8.80
C LYS A 460 11.28 38.63 -9.44
N VAL A 461 11.87 37.47 -9.16
CA VAL A 461 13.17 37.06 -9.73
C VAL A 461 12.99 35.97 -10.77
N SER A 462 12.18 34.95 -10.48
CA SER A 462 12.01 33.79 -11.36
C SER A 462 10.56 33.33 -11.38
N VAL A 463 10.18 32.63 -12.46
CA VAL A 463 8.88 31.96 -12.61
C VAL A 463 9.10 30.55 -13.13
N GLY A 464 8.54 29.56 -12.43
CA GLY A 464 8.51 28.17 -12.85
C GLY A 464 7.09 27.66 -13.05
N TYR A 465 6.94 26.59 -13.84
CA TYR A 465 5.65 25.93 -14.08
C TYR A 465 5.71 24.44 -13.71
N PRO A 466 5.86 24.06 -12.42
CA PRO A 466 5.76 22.66 -12.01
C PRO A 466 4.37 22.07 -12.25
N ARG A 467 4.31 20.74 -12.33
CA ARG A 467 3.03 20.01 -12.47
C ARG A 467 2.21 20.11 -11.19
N LYS A 468 0.91 20.33 -11.34
CA LYS A 468 -0.05 20.47 -10.22
C LYS A 468 -0.08 19.28 -9.27
N ARG A 469 0.15 18.06 -9.79
CA ARG A 469 0.26 16.83 -8.97
C ARG A 469 1.30 16.90 -7.84
N ASN A 470 2.29 17.79 -7.93
CA ASN A 470 3.31 17.97 -6.89
C ASN A 470 2.77 18.69 -5.65
N PHE A 471 1.54 19.23 -5.71
CA PHE A 471 0.90 20.00 -4.65
C PHE A 471 -0.41 19.33 -4.16
N VAL A 472 -0.53 18.01 -4.35
CA VAL A 472 -1.72 17.22 -3.99
C VAL A 472 -1.31 16.00 -3.13
N PRO A 473 -1.96 15.72 -1.98
CA PRO A 473 -1.49 14.75 -0.99
C PRO A 473 -1.33 13.29 -1.43
N GLU A 474 -2.29 12.77 -2.18
CA GLU A 474 -2.38 11.33 -2.43
C GLU A 474 -1.38 10.81 -3.48
N GLU A 475 -0.75 11.72 -4.22
CA GLU A 475 0.23 11.41 -5.28
C GLU A 475 1.60 12.07 -5.05
N ALA A 476 1.81 12.72 -3.89
CA ALA A 476 3.04 13.41 -3.57
C ALA A 476 4.21 12.41 -3.47
N VAL A 477 4.78 12.06 -4.61
CA VAL A 477 6.14 11.56 -4.67
C VAL A 477 6.97 12.74 -4.15
N HIS A 478 7.65 12.58 -3.00
CA HIS A 478 8.69 13.50 -2.55
C HIS A 478 9.81 13.56 -3.60
N LYS A 479 9.55 14.21 -4.74
CA LYS A 479 10.52 14.49 -5.79
C LYS A 479 11.11 15.83 -5.46
N SER A 480 12.39 15.81 -5.11
CA SER A 480 13.17 17.03 -4.88
C SER A 480 13.08 17.96 -6.10
N PRO A 481 12.67 19.23 -5.97
CA PRO A 481 12.69 20.29 -6.98
C PRO A 481 14.03 20.59 -7.69
N THR A 482 15.07 19.76 -7.48
CA THR A 482 16.40 19.85 -8.12
C THR A 482 16.39 20.16 -9.63
N GLY A 483 15.34 19.82 -10.38
CA GLY A 483 15.24 20.13 -11.81
C GLY A 483 15.18 21.64 -12.16
N ASN A 484 14.57 22.48 -11.31
CA ASN A 484 14.35 23.91 -11.60
C ASN A 484 15.22 24.86 -10.77
N PHE A 485 16.00 24.36 -9.81
CA PHE A 485 16.76 25.23 -8.92
C PHE A 485 17.88 26.02 -9.65
N ARG A 486 18.49 25.44 -10.68
CA ARG A 486 19.52 26.13 -11.48
C ARG A 486 18.99 27.35 -12.22
N SER A 487 17.76 27.29 -12.75
CA SER A 487 17.17 28.46 -13.44
C SER A 487 16.90 29.60 -12.46
N ILE A 488 16.43 29.29 -11.24
CA ILE A 488 16.24 30.29 -10.17
C ILE A 488 17.57 30.98 -9.83
N LEU A 489 18.67 30.23 -9.74
CA LEU A 489 20.01 30.79 -9.50
C LEU A 489 20.47 31.71 -10.63
N ASP A 490 20.30 31.29 -11.89
CA ASP A 490 20.71 32.08 -13.04
C ASP A 490 19.85 33.35 -13.18
N ASP A 491 18.55 33.27 -12.93
CA ASP A 491 17.65 34.43 -12.90
C ASP A 491 18.01 35.40 -11.77
N TYR A 492 18.37 34.90 -10.59
CA TYR A 492 18.88 35.73 -9.50
C TYR A 492 20.19 36.42 -9.89
N ARG A 493 21.15 35.70 -10.47
CA ARG A 493 22.42 36.29 -10.93
C ARG A 493 22.16 37.38 -11.96
N GLU A 494 21.29 37.13 -12.93
CA GLU A 494 20.94 38.14 -13.93
C GLU A 494 20.27 39.36 -13.29
N TYR A 495 19.35 39.15 -12.35
CA TYR A 495 18.75 40.23 -11.57
C TYR A 495 19.81 41.09 -10.87
N VAL A 496 20.78 40.45 -10.19
CA VAL A 496 21.87 41.14 -9.50
C VAL A 496 22.76 41.91 -10.49
N LEU A 497 23.24 41.26 -11.54
CA LEU A 497 24.15 41.86 -12.52
C LEU A 497 23.54 43.07 -13.23
N ARG A 498 22.24 43.05 -13.53
CA ARG A 498 21.52 44.20 -14.12
C ARG A 498 21.41 45.39 -13.17
N ARG A 499 21.62 45.18 -11.87
CA ARG A 499 21.44 46.19 -10.81
C ARG A 499 22.75 46.67 -10.20
N LEU A 500 23.83 45.96 -10.46
CA LEU A 500 25.20 46.43 -10.23
C LEU A 500 25.63 47.34 -11.38
N THR A 501 26.49 48.31 -11.09
CA THR A 501 27.12 49.16 -12.11
C THR A 501 28.39 48.44 -12.56
N LEU A 502 28.30 47.74 -13.67
CA LEU A 502 29.41 46.93 -14.19
C LEU A 502 29.97 47.55 -15.46
N GLU A 503 31.29 47.56 -15.58
CA GLU A 503 31.95 47.80 -16.86
C GLU A 503 32.02 46.48 -17.63
N GLU A 504 31.43 46.45 -18.82
CA GLU A 504 31.40 45.25 -19.65
C GLU A 504 32.58 45.21 -20.62
N HIS A 505 33.31 44.11 -20.59
CA HIS A 505 34.43 43.82 -21.48
C HIS A 505 34.16 42.52 -22.23
N THR A 506 34.48 42.53 -23.51
CA THR A 506 34.35 41.35 -24.37
C THR A 506 35.71 40.99 -24.93
N VAL A 507 36.09 39.73 -24.78
CA VAL A 507 37.41 39.20 -25.19
C VAL A 507 37.22 37.98 -26.07
N ASP A 508 38.17 37.69 -26.95
CA ASP A 508 38.02 36.61 -27.94
C ASP A 508 38.64 35.28 -27.45
N THR A 509 39.54 35.33 -26.47
CA THR A 509 40.24 34.14 -25.96
C THR A 509 40.40 34.13 -24.43
N VAL A 510 40.72 32.95 -23.87
CA VAL A 510 40.99 32.79 -22.43
C VAL A 510 42.30 33.46 -22.01
N ASP A 511 43.31 33.47 -22.88
CA ASP A 511 44.60 34.10 -22.56
C ASP A 511 44.43 35.63 -22.51
N GLU A 512 43.66 36.19 -23.46
CA GLU A 512 43.27 37.62 -23.44
C GLU A 512 42.40 37.97 -22.24
N LEU A 513 41.49 37.07 -21.83
CA LEU A 513 40.73 37.23 -20.59
C LEU A 513 41.65 37.38 -19.38
N LEU A 514 42.68 36.52 -19.25
CA LEU A 514 43.59 36.56 -18.12
C LEU A 514 44.44 37.84 -18.09
N ASP A 515 44.94 38.27 -19.26
CA ASP A 515 45.74 39.49 -19.38
C ASP A 515 44.91 40.74 -19.05
N GLU A 516 43.66 40.81 -19.51
CA GLU A 516 42.77 41.93 -19.17
C GLU A 516 42.35 41.90 -17.69
N ILE A 517 42.17 40.71 -17.10
CA ILE A 517 41.93 40.58 -15.65
C ILE A 517 43.14 41.11 -14.86
N GLU A 518 44.37 40.76 -15.24
CA GLU A 518 45.60 41.27 -14.62
C GLU A 518 45.67 42.81 -14.70
N ASP A 519 45.39 43.38 -15.88
CA ASP A 519 45.30 44.82 -16.09
C ASP A 519 44.28 45.48 -15.16
N GLN A 520 43.10 44.87 -14.96
CA GLN A 520 42.09 45.39 -14.05
C GLN A 520 42.46 45.21 -12.57
N VAL A 521 43.13 44.11 -12.22
CA VAL A 521 43.63 43.87 -10.86
C VAL A 521 44.66 44.94 -10.48
N GLU A 522 45.63 45.21 -11.34
CA GLU A 522 46.65 46.25 -11.10
C GLU A 522 46.06 47.67 -11.01
N ARG A 523 44.99 47.95 -11.77
CA ARG A 523 44.37 49.28 -11.83
C ARG A 523 43.43 49.56 -10.67
N ARG A 524 42.69 48.54 -10.22
CA ARG A 524 41.48 48.72 -9.38
C ARG A 524 41.49 47.92 -8.09
N ASP A 525 42.40 46.95 -7.92
CA ASP A 525 42.54 46.14 -6.72
C ASP A 525 41.20 45.50 -6.26
N PRO A 526 40.59 44.63 -7.10
CA PRO A 526 39.30 44.03 -6.80
C PRO A 526 39.37 43.11 -5.59
N SER A 527 38.29 43.03 -4.83
CA SER A 527 38.24 42.27 -3.59
C SER A 527 37.99 40.78 -3.80
N VAL A 528 37.34 40.41 -4.90
CA VAL A 528 37.07 39.01 -5.26
C VAL A 528 36.84 38.85 -6.76
N ILE A 529 37.24 37.69 -7.29
CA ILE A 529 37.04 37.30 -8.69
C ILE A 529 36.15 36.06 -8.73
N LEU A 530 35.07 36.10 -9.51
CA LEU A 530 34.23 34.94 -9.80
C LEU A 530 34.46 34.45 -11.22
N PHE A 531 34.73 33.15 -11.38
CA PHE A 531 34.86 32.50 -12.69
C PHE A 531 33.75 31.47 -12.93
N LYS A 532 33.36 31.33 -14.20
CA LYS A 532 32.53 30.23 -14.67
C LYS A 532 33.26 28.88 -14.55
N THR A 533 32.58 27.87 -14.02
CA THR A 533 33.05 26.47 -14.07
C THR A 533 32.94 25.88 -15.47
N GLY A 534 33.93 25.09 -15.91
CA GLY A 534 33.94 24.47 -17.25
C GLY A 534 35.35 24.17 -17.79
N GLU A 535 35.45 23.94 -19.10
CA GLU A 535 36.69 23.51 -19.78
C GLU A 535 37.89 24.45 -19.57
N HIS A 536 37.64 25.72 -19.30
CA HIS A 536 38.68 26.71 -19.06
C HIS A 536 39.29 26.63 -17.64
N ARG A 537 38.61 26.00 -16.68
CA ARG A 537 39.07 25.91 -15.28
C ARG A 537 40.44 25.24 -15.16
N ARG A 538 40.72 24.21 -15.96
CA ARG A 538 42.01 23.50 -15.92
C ARG A 538 43.15 24.38 -16.45
N LYS A 539 42.91 25.14 -17.53
CA LYS A 539 43.90 26.06 -18.11
C LYS A 539 44.14 27.27 -17.21
N LEU A 540 43.09 27.81 -16.58
CA LEU A 540 43.20 28.91 -15.61
C LEU A 540 44.08 28.49 -14.42
N LEU A 541 43.84 27.31 -13.84
CA LEU A 541 44.60 26.82 -12.68
C LEU A 541 46.02 26.32 -13.00
N GLU A 542 46.37 26.15 -14.28
CA GLU A 542 47.73 25.80 -14.75
C GLU A 542 48.61 27.05 -14.98
N ASP A 543 48.03 28.26 -14.93
CA ASP A 543 48.75 29.53 -15.10
C ASP A 543 49.50 29.93 -13.82
N ASP A 544 50.75 30.37 -13.96
CA ASP A 544 51.66 30.71 -12.85
C ASP A 544 51.15 31.87 -11.98
N ARG A 545 50.19 32.68 -12.46
CA ARG A 545 49.55 33.77 -11.71
C ARG A 545 48.58 33.27 -10.63
N PHE A 546 48.16 32.01 -10.68
CA PHE A 546 47.31 31.41 -9.67
C PHE A 546 48.13 30.76 -8.55
N THR A 547 47.73 31.01 -7.31
CA THR A 547 48.30 30.32 -6.15
C THR A 547 47.24 29.56 -5.35
N HIS A 548 47.66 28.53 -4.62
CA HIS A 548 46.76 27.74 -3.79
C HIS A 548 46.73 28.29 -2.36
N GLY A 549 45.52 28.44 -1.82
CA GLY A 549 45.27 28.98 -0.48
C GLY A 549 44.61 30.36 -0.53
N SER A 550 43.52 30.52 0.21
CA SER A 550 42.76 31.76 0.36
C SER A 550 42.07 31.75 1.72
N ASP A 551 42.07 32.90 2.41
CA ASP A 551 41.33 33.07 3.66
C ASP A 551 39.85 33.45 3.42
N PHE A 552 39.49 33.73 2.17
CA PHE A 552 38.10 34.04 1.77
C PHE A 552 37.21 32.78 1.77
N PRO A 553 35.98 32.82 2.32
CA PRO A 553 35.08 31.67 2.37
C PRO A 553 34.81 31.04 1.00
N ASN A 554 34.85 29.70 0.90
CA ASN A 554 34.61 28.94 -0.33
C ASN A 554 35.58 29.22 -1.50
N SER A 555 36.68 29.95 -1.25
CA SER A 555 37.79 30.12 -2.17
C SER A 555 38.93 29.14 -1.85
N HIS A 556 39.49 28.52 -2.88
CA HIS A 556 40.63 27.60 -2.77
C HIS A 556 41.90 28.13 -3.45
N HIS A 557 41.77 29.22 -4.21
CA HIS A 557 42.83 29.77 -5.04
C HIS A 557 42.79 31.30 -5.00
N THR A 558 43.92 31.92 -5.28
CA THR A 558 44.01 33.36 -5.55
C THR A 558 44.61 33.59 -6.93
N PHE A 559 44.27 34.72 -7.55
CA PHE A 559 44.90 35.25 -8.75
C PHE A 559 45.52 36.59 -8.38
N LEU A 560 46.86 36.69 -8.44
CA LEU A 560 47.60 37.88 -7.99
C LEU A 560 47.17 38.35 -6.58
N ASP A 561 47.12 37.42 -5.63
CA ASP A 561 46.68 37.61 -4.24
C ASP A 561 45.18 37.96 -4.04
N ILE A 562 44.37 38.05 -5.10
CA ILE A 562 42.92 38.25 -5.00
C ILE A 562 42.18 36.90 -4.95
N PRO A 563 41.23 36.68 -4.01
CA PRO A 563 40.52 35.41 -3.89
C PRO A 563 39.64 35.09 -5.09
N VAL A 564 39.63 33.82 -5.48
CA VAL A 564 38.93 33.31 -6.66
C VAL A 564 37.84 32.30 -6.28
N LEU A 565 36.60 32.63 -6.63
CA LEU A 565 35.44 31.74 -6.52
C LEU A 565 35.09 31.15 -7.89
N THR A 566 34.63 29.91 -7.91
CA THR A 566 34.21 29.25 -9.16
C THR A 566 32.80 28.71 -9.03
N GLU A 567 31.85 29.22 -9.81
CA GLU A 567 30.46 28.76 -9.82
C GLU A 567 29.96 28.30 -11.20
N PRO A 568 29.00 27.36 -11.25
CA PRO A 568 28.31 26.99 -12.49
C PRO A 568 27.29 28.06 -12.87
N THR A 569 27.64 28.89 -13.85
CA THR A 569 26.74 29.91 -14.42
C THR A 569 26.98 30.09 -15.93
N GLU A 570 25.93 30.50 -16.63
CA GLU A 570 26.01 30.94 -18.03
C GLU A 570 26.00 32.48 -18.17
N THR A 571 25.89 33.21 -17.06
CA THR A 571 25.69 34.67 -17.07
C THR A 571 26.95 35.48 -17.33
N TYR A 572 28.14 34.97 -16.99
CA TYR A 572 29.43 35.63 -17.24
C TYR A 572 30.56 34.59 -17.35
N ASN A 573 31.70 34.98 -17.94
CA ASN A 573 32.92 34.15 -17.94
C ASN A 573 33.82 34.48 -16.74
N ALA A 574 34.00 35.77 -16.45
CA ALA A 574 34.63 36.27 -15.24
C ALA A 574 33.92 37.53 -14.73
N LEU A 575 33.90 37.72 -13.41
CA LEU A 575 33.33 38.90 -12.75
C LEU A 575 34.28 39.34 -11.65
N LEU A 576 34.79 40.57 -11.75
CA LEU A 576 35.64 41.20 -10.74
C LEU A 576 34.75 42.13 -9.94
N LEU A 577 34.69 41.95 -8.62
CA LEU A 577 33.90 42.79 -7.74
C LEU A 577 34.82 43.69 -6.90
N LEU A 578 34.46 44.96 -6.81
CA LEU A 578 35.14 45.98 -6.02
C LEU A 578 34.43 46.13 -4.66
N GLU A 579 35.20 46.32 -3.59
CA GLU A 579 34.63 46.69 -2.29
C GLU A 579 34.18 48.16 -2.31
N ASN A 580 32.86 48.37 -2.21
CA ASN A 580 32.24 49.69 -2.06
C ASN A 580 31.29 49.72 -0.84
N GLU A 581 30.75 50.89 -0.50
CA GLU A 581 29.70 50.98 0.52
C GLU A 581 28.47 50.13 0.14
N SER A 582 27.82 49.51 1.13
CA SER A 582 26.67 48.62 0.86
C SER A 582 25.51 49.32 0.17
N HIS A 583 25.12 48.78 -0.98
CA HIS A 583 24.04 49.29 -1.83
C HIS A 583 22.92 48.25 -2.06
N GLY A 584 23.09 47.02 -1.56
CA GLY A 584 22.06 45.97 -1.53
C GLY A 584 21.60 45.62 -0.12
N VAL A 585 20.30 45.34 0.02
CA VAL A 585 19.70 44.85 1.27
C VAL A 585 18.88 43.60 1.00
N GLU A 586 19.20 42.51 1.71
CA GLU A 586 18.35 41.32 1.84
C GLU A 586 17.68 41.33 3.22
N PHE A 587 16.37 41.11 3.24
CA PHE A 587 15.60 40.90 4.45
C PHE A 587 15.51 39.39 4.73
N VAL A 588 15.98 38.97 5.89
CA VAL A 588 16.07 37.55 6.26
C VAL A 588 15.33 37.29 7.57
N GLU A 589 14.49 36.26 7.56
CA GLU A 589 13.79 35.70 8.73
C GLU A 589 13.97 34.18 8.68
N ASP A 590 14.47 33.57 9.75
CA ASP A 590 14.74 32.11 9.83
C ASP A 590 15.51 31.55 8.61
N ASP A 591 16.55 32.28 8.16
CA ASP A 591 17.38 31.98 6.98
C ASP A 591 16.64 31.99 5.61
N ILE A 592 15.38 32.43 5.58
CA ILE A 592 14.56 32.56 4.37
C ILE A 592 14.76 33.94 3.72
N VAL A 593 15.06 33.92 2.42
CA VAL A 593 15.34 35.11 1.59
C VAL A 593 14.39 35.19 0.38
N PHE A 594 13.92 34.04 -0.10
CA PHE A 594 12.88 33.94 -1.13
C PHE A 594 11.53 33.64 -0.53
N ASN A 595 10.50 34.35 -1.01
CA ASN A 595 9.10 33.99 -0.85
C ASN A 595 8.65 33.24 -2.11
N LEU A 596 7.85 32.19 -1.97
CA LEU A 596 7.23 31.50 -3.11
C LEU A 596 5.73 31.76 -3.12
N GLU A 597 5.23 32.24 -4.25
CA GLU A 597 3.80 32.36 -4.50
C GLU A 597 3.39 31.32 -5.53
N ALA A 598 2.34 30.56 -5.21
CA ALA A 598 1.81 29.52 -6.08
C ALA A 598 0.45 29.96 -6.62
N THR A 599 0.34 30.10 -7.93
CA THR A 599 -0.90 30.47 -8.62
C THR A 599 -1.33 29.31 -9.52
N PRO A 600 -2.61 28.89 -9.52
CA PRO A 600 -3.10 27.91 -10.47
C PRO A 600 -2.81 28.34 -11.91
N GLY A 601 -2.35 27.43 -12.77
CA GLY A 601 -1.96 27.77 -14.14
C GLY A 601 -3.10 28.36 -14.99
N GLU A 602 -4.36 28.06 -14.67
CA GLU A 602 -5.53 28.70 -15.30
C GLU A 602 -5.75 30.18 -14.95
N GLU A 603 -5.13 30.66 -13.86
CA GLU A 603 -5.20 32.04 -13.39
C GLU A 603 -3.93 32.84 -13.76
N ALA A 604 -2.93 32.17 -14.35
CA ALA A 604 -1.65 32.78 -14.73
C ALA A 604 -1.79 33.65 -16.01
N GLU A 605 -1.26 34.87 -15.95
CA GLU A 605 -1.42 35.88 -17.03
C GLU A 605 -0.69 35.54 -18.35
N VAL A 606 0.28 34.64 -18.33
CA VAL A 606 1.21 34.39 -19.46
C VAL A 606 0.69 33.32 -20.43
N ILE A 607 -0.29 32.52 -20.01
CA ILE A 607 -0.79 31.40 -20.82
C ILE A 607 -1.99 31.87 -21.66
N ASP A 608 -1.69 32.38 -22.86
CA ASP A 608 -2.68 32.82 -23.85
C ASP A 608 -3.54 31.60 -24.27
N MET A 609 -4.73 31.43 -23.68
CA MET A 609 -5.54 30.24 -23.93
C MET A 609 -7.04 30.46 -24.18
N PRO A 610 -7.62 29.65 -25.08
CA PRO A 610 -9.02 29.76 -25.47
C PRO A 610 -9.94 29.27 -24.34
N ASN A 611 -10.92 30.09 -23.97
CA ASN A 611 -12.06 29.75 -23.12
C ASN A 611 -12.88 28.61 -23.73
N LYS A 612 -12.44 27.37 -23.56
CA LYS A 612 -13.18 26.17 -23.94
C LYS A 612 -13.45 25.31 -22.69
N PRO A 613 -14.53 24.51 -22.67
CA PRO A 613 -14.79 23.57 -21.58
C PRO A 613 -13.59 22.64 -21.35
N LEU A 614 -13.27 22.34 -20.09
CA LEU A 614 -12.13 21.47 -19.68
C LEU A 614 -12.07 20.13 -20.43
N GLU A 615 -13.23 19.60 -20.81
CA GLU A 615 -13.41 18.35 -21.57
C GLU A 615 -12.88 18.41 -23.02
N SER A 616 -12.58 19.60 -23.54
CA SER A 616 -12.25 19.84 -24.95
C SER A 616 -10.80 20.24 -25.23
N ILE A 617 -9.95 20.29 -24.19
CA ILE A 617 -8.53 20.62 -24.29
C ILE A 617 -7.71 19.32 -24.40
N PRO A 618 -6.83 19.14 -25.41
CA PRO A 618 -6.00 17.95 -25.56
C PRO A 618 -5.13 17.67 -24.32
N TYR A 619 -5.04 16.39 -23.95
CA TYR A 619 -4.51 15.86 -22.69
C TYR A 619 -3.05 16.19 -22.33
N THR A 620 -2.27 16.79 -23.22
CA THR A 620 -0.81 16.84 -23.05
C THR A 620 -0.24 18.16 -22.58
N ASN A 621 -1.00 19.27 -22.44
CA ASN A 621 -0.51 20.57 -21.94
C ASN A 621 -1.66 21.54 -21.57
N ALA A 622 -2.58 21.18 -20.67
CA ALA A 622 -3.59 22.16 -20.22
C ALA A 622 -3.04 23.04 -19.09
N PRO A 623 -3.43 24.33 -18.96
CA PRO A 623 -2.96 25.22 -17.90
C PRO A 623 -3.27 24.67 -16.51
N HIS A 624 -4.44 24.03 -16.38
CA HIS A 624 -4.89 23.34 -15.17
C HIS A 624 -3.94 22.22 -14.68
N ASP A 625 -3.03 21.73 -15.53
CA ASP A 625 -2.05 20.70 -15.18
C ASP A 625 -0.80 21.29 -14.50
N PHE A 626 -0.68 22.62 -14.44
CA PHE A 626 0.49 23.34 -13.95
C PHE A 626 0.12 24.34 -12.85
N VAL A 627 1.13 24.68 -12.07
CA VAL A 627 1.09 25.76 -11.08
C VAL A 627 2.17 26.76 -11.49
N GLU A 628 1.81 28.03 -11.63
CA GLU A 628 2.79 29.10 -11.74
C GLU A 628 3.40 29.33 -10.36
N MET A 629 4.69 29.05 -10.24
CA MET A 629 5.49 29.30 -9.05
C MET A 629 6.32 30.54 -9.27
N GLU A 630 5.95 31.63 -8.60
CA GLU A 630 6.70 32.87 -8.61
C GLU A 630 7.67 32.91 -7.43
N VAL A 631 8.97 33.03 -7.74
CA VAL A 631 10.03 33.17 -6.73
C VAL A 631 10.35 34.65 -6.58
N ARG A 632 10.12 35.18 -5.37
CA ARG A 632 10.31 36.59 -5.06
C ARG A 632 11.41 36.80 -4.03
N LEU A 633 12.39 37.64 -4.36
CA LEU A 633 13.47 38.04 -3.46
C LEU A 633 12.96 39.08 -2.46
N ARG A 634 13.12 38.81 -1.16
CA ARG A 634 12.87 39.79 -0.09
C ARG A 634 14.06 40.74 0.04
N GLY A 635 14.21 41.65 -0.92
CA GLY A 635 15.35 42.56 -0.92
C GLY A 635 15.40 43.43 -2.15
N TYR A 636 16.44 44.25 -2.24
CA TYR A 636 16.76 45.00 -3.44
C TYR A 636 18.26 45.27 -3.53
N ILE A 637 18.75 45.43 -4.75
CA ILE A 637 20.09 45.92 -5.05
C ILE A 637 19.95 47.11 -5.99
N GLN A 638 20.61 48.21 -5.67
CA GLN A 638 20.67 49.37 -6.55
C GLN A 638 21.93 50.18 -6.26
N THR A 639 22.81 50.27 -7.25
CA THR A 639 24.08 51.00 -7.14
C THR A 639 24.13 52.16 -8.15
N GLU A 640 24.93 53.18 -7.83
CA GLU A 640 25.24 54.30 -8.73
C GLU A 640 26.76 54.41 -8.98
N GLU A 641 27.58 53.82 -8.11
CA GLU A 641 29.04 53.74 -8.22
C GLU A 641 29.45 52.43 -8.92
N LEU A 642 30.64 52.41 -9.51
CA LEU A 642 31.17 51.26 -10.23
C LEU A 642 31.48 50.12 -9.27
N ASP A 643 30.76 49.00 -9.38
CA ASP A 643 30.86 47.86 -8.47
C ASP A 643 31.76 46.74 -8.98
N GLY A 644 32.11 46.77 -10.26
CA GLY A 644 32.88 45.70 -10.85
C GLY A 644 33.09 45.77 -12.34
N VAL A 645 33.77 44.74 -12.85
CA VAL A 645 34.04 44.52 -14.28
C VAL A 645 33.53 43.14 -14.65
N ARG A 646 32.68 43.07 -15.66
CA ARG A 646 32.11 41.83 -16.19
C ARG A 646 32.79 41.49 -17.50
N PHE A 647 33.30 40.27 -17.59
CA PHE A 647 33.93 39.75 -18.79
C PHE A 647 33.08 38.67 -19.45
N GLN A 648 32.98 38.77 -20.77
CA GLN A 648 32.33 37.76 -21.62
C GLN A 648 33.24 37.37 -22.77
N ILE A 649 33.39 36.06 -23.01
CA ILE A 649 34.17 35.58 -24.15
C ILE A 649 33.25 35.55 -25.38
N ASN A 650 33.68 36.17 -26.48
CA ASN A 650 33.02 36.02 -27.78
C ASN A 650 33.15 34.57 -28.22
N SER A 651 32.10 33.77 -28.01
CA SER A 651 32.01 32.45 -28.60
C SER A 651 31.68 32.60 -30.09
N GLU A 652 32.68 32.85 -30.94
CA GLU A 652 32.62 32.40 -32.33
C GLU A 652 32.96 30.91 -32.35
N VAL A 653 31.94 30.06 -32.28
CA VAL A 653 31.68 28.87 -33.13
C VAL A 653 30.44 28.15 -32.57
N PRO A 654 29.33 28.06 -33.32
CA PRO A 654 28.36 26.99 -33.12
C PRO A 654 28.89 25.71 -33.79
N GLU A 655 29.08 24.65 -33.00
CA GLU A 655 28.97 23.26 -33.48
C GLU A 655 27.92 22.52 -32.67
#